data_AF-A0A2N1Q0Z6-F1
#
_entry.id   AF-A0A2N1Q0Z6-F1
#
_cell.length_a   1.000
_cell.length_b   1.000
_cell.length_c   1.000
_cell.angle_alpha   90.00
_cell.angle_beta   90.00
_cell.angle_gamma   90.00
#
_symmetry.space_group_name_H-M   'P 1'
#
loop_
_entity.id
_entity.type
_entity.pdbx_description
1 polymer ?
#
loop_
_entity_poly.entity_id
_entity_poly.type
_entity_poly.pdbx_seq_one_letter_code
_entity_poly.pdbx_strand_id
1 'polypeptide(L)'
;KDATDVVIAMGSVIETAQQTVDYLMSQGKKVGLLSVHLYRPFSASYFLDAMPKTVERIAVLDRTLEAGATGDPLYLDVKSIYYGREHQPKIIGGRYGLSSKDTTPALVLAVYENLAGAQKDHFTVGIEDDVTHTSLKVDYNKDLTDADTTELLFFGLGSDGTVGATKNITKIIGDHTSLYSQAYSSYDSKKAGGVTRMHVRFSNKPIRSTYLVNYPQFVSCSADTYLTKYDMLKGLKQGGTFLLNTATSLEDLEAFLPNKVKRQLAQKKAKFYIINAVDLAYQIGLGRRINTIMQSAFFKLNEHLMPYEDANAYMKEYAEKSYGRKGDAVVELNFNAIDAGYKHLVEVLVKPEWAMLEDEEKIASDRPDFVKKISDIVNAIEGDSLPVSAFLGYEDAHMDNGSAAYEKRGIANFVPEWRSENCIQCNQCVFACPHAVIRAFLPDEQEAANAPEGAKMLQAKGKGMENYKFTIQVSTLDCTECGVCVQVCPTPNKSLVMVPIGDELAKGSQQTADYFFNEVTYKDMGVDNPKNLSFNQPLFEFSGACAGCGETPYIKALTQLYGDHLVIANATGCSSIYGGSFPATPYTTNAEGFGPAWANSLFEDNAEFGFGMRIAYETMRDRVQTLLFDHLDDMPEDLKALATSWIENRKNAEITRNLRKDMIPLLEKLDAPFAKELLKLKDYFAKVSQWMIGGDGWAYDIGYGGIDHVIANNEDVNILVLDTEVYSNTGGQSSKSAPTGSIAKFTAAGKGTKKKDLAAIAMSYGHVYVAQISHGASPVQVLRALKEAESFEGPSIVIAYSPCIEHGIKGGLTNSFAQAKLATECGYWPTFRFDPRRELEGKNPFVIDSKQPVWDKYHDYLLSESRYSQLAQINPEHAAELLDKNLQDAKRRWQMYKRYLAMDYSIESNE
;
A
#
# COMPACT_ATOMS: atom_id res chain seq x y z
N LYS A 1 7.60 -27.17 -40.15
CA LYS A 1 8.77 -27.56 -40.99
C LYS A 1 8.82 -26.78 -42.30
N ASP A 2 7.69 -26.29 -42.79
CA ASP A 2 7.51 -25.48 -44.00
C ASP A 2 6.99 -24.06 -43.67
N ALA A 3 7.23 -23.59 -42.45
CA ALA A 3 6.79 -22.27 -42.01
C ALA A 3 7.49 -21.16 -42.82
N THR A 4 6.73 -20.16 -43.24
CA THR A 4 7.22 -18.94 -43.91
C THR A 4 7.30 -17.76 -42.94
N ASP A 5 6.45 -17.77 -41.92
CA ASP A 5 6.33 -16.75 -40.88
C ASP A 5 6.73 -17.31 -39.52
N VAL A 6 7.75 -16.74 -38.89
CA VAL A 6 8.21 -17.21 -37.57
C VAL A 6 8.23 -16.10 -36.54
N VAL A 7 7.64 -16.36 -35.37
CA VAL A 7 7.88 -15.54 -34.18
C VAL A 7 9.04 -16.14 -33.39
N ILE A 8 9.93 -15.29 -32.89
CA ILE A 8 11.03 -15.67 -31.99
C ILE A 8 10.80 -14.98 -30.66
N ALA A 9 10.76 -15.74 -29.57
CA ALA A 9 10.49 -15.20 -28.24
C ALA A 9 11.16 -16.03 -27.14
N MET A 10 11.17 -15.49 -25.92
CA MET A 10 11.76 -16.10 -24.74
C MET A 10 10.82 -16.03 -23.53
N GLY A 11 10.90 -17.01 -22.64
CA GLY A 11 10.14 -17.04 -21.39
C GLY A 11 8.68 -17.47 -21.56
N SER A 12 7.80 -17.04 -20.65
CA SER A 12 6.44 -17.58 -20.54
C SER A 12 5.57 -17.41 -21.78
N VAL A 13 5.81 -16.37 -22.60
CA VAL A 13 5.02 -16.10 -23.81
C VAL A 13 5.08 -17.25 -24.82
N ILE A 14 6.11 -18.09 -24.76
CA ILE A 14 6.27 -19.25 -25.65
C ILE A 14 5.03 -20.15 -25.60
N GLU A 15 4.44 -20.37 -24.41
CA GLU A 15 3.27 -21.24 -24.27
C GLU A 15 2.02 -20.63 -24.93
N THR A 16 1.80 -19.32 -24.73
CA THR A 16 0.70 -18.58 -25.38
C THR A 16 0.90 -18.48 -26.90
N ALA A 17 2.15 -18.30 -27.34
CA ALA A 17 2.48 -18.26 -28.75
C ALA A 17 2.31 -19.64 -29.42
N GLN A 18 2.62 -20.73 -28.72
CA GLN A 18 2.39 -22.09 -29.22
C GLN A 18 0.89 -22.34 -29.42
N GLN A 19 0.05 -21.97 -28.45
CA GLN A 19 -1.41 -22.06 -28.57
C GLN A 19 -1.93 -21.29 -29.81
N THR A 20 -1.35 -20.11 -30.07
CA THR A 20 -1.68 -19.29 -31.24
C THR A 20 -1.22 -19.93 -32.55
N VAL A 21 -0.02 -20.54 -32.57
CA VAL A 21 0.51 -21.28 -33.71
C VAL A 21 -0.36 -22.49 -34.04
N ASP A 22 -0.76 -23.27 -33.03
CA ASP A 22 -1.60 -24.46 -33.22
C ASP A 22 -2.95 -24.07 -33.87
N TYR A 23 -3.55 -22.97 -33.41
CA TYR A 23 -4.75 -22.40 -34.02
C TYR A 23 -4.53 -21.98 -35.48
N LEU A 24 -3.49 -21.19 -35.76
CA LEU A 24 -3.20 -20.72 -37.13
C LEU A 24 -2.87 -21.88 -38.09
N MET A 25 -2.15 -22.89 -37.61
CA MET A 25 -1.86 -24.12 -38.37
C MET A 25 -3.13 -24.91 -38.66
N SER A 26 -4.09 -24.97 -37.73
CA SER A 26 -5.40 -25.59 -37.97
C SER A 26 -6.19 -24.90 -39.10
N GLN A 27 -5.87 -23.63 -39.38
CA GLN A 27 -6.42 -22.85 -40.50
C GLN A 27 -5.58 -22.95 -41.79
N GLY A 28 -4.56 -23.82 -41.83
CA GLY A 28 -3.68 -24.00 -42.97
C GLY A 28 -2.64 -22.90 -43.16
N LYS A 29 -2.39 -22.06 -42.16
CA LYS A 29 -1.34 -21.03 -42.21
C LYS A 29 0.04 -21.65 -41.98
N LYS A 30 1.05 -21.15 -42.71
CA LYS A 30 2.46 -21.59 -42.61
C LYS A 30 3.25 -20.79 -41.59
N VAL A 31 2.86 -20.93 -40.33
CA VAL A 31 3.48 -20.21 -39.21
C VAL A 31 4.36 -21.13 -38.37
N GLY A 32 5.28 -20.55 -37.60
CA GLY A 32 6.11 -21.28 -36.65
C GLY A 32 6.60 -20.39 -35.51
N LEU A 33 7.10 -21.03 -34.45
CA LEU A 33 7.66 -20.37 -33.28
C LEU A 33 9.08 -20.91 -33.05
N LEU A 34 10.04 -20.01 -32.82
CA LEU A 34 11.36 -20.38 -32.29
C LEU A 34 11.45 -19.96 -30.83
N SER A 35 11.53 -20.96 -29.96
CA SER A 35 11.65 -20.81 -28.51
C SER A 35 13.11 -20.68 -28.10
N VAL A 36 13.50 -19.52 -27.56
CA VAL A 36 14.86 -19.31 -27.05
C VAL A 36 14.96 -19.85 -25.63
N HIS A 37 15.76 -20.90 -25.44
CA HIS A 37 16.01 -21.51 -24.13
C HIS A 37 17.34 -21.06 -23.51
N LEU A 38 18.40 -20.94 -24.32
CA LEU A 38 19.72 -20.47 -23.91
C LEU A 38 20.03 -19.15 -24.62
N TYR A 39 19.81 -18.03 -23.93
CA TYR A 39 20.07 -16.71 -24.51
C TYR A 39 21.56 -16.35 -24.55
N ARG A 40 22.34 -16.79 -23.56
CA ARG A 40 23.79 -16.57 -23.52
C ARG A 40 24.53 -17.81 -23.01
N PRO A 41 25.60 -18.26 -23.70
CA PRO A 41 26.08 -17.78 -25.01
C PRO A 41 25.07 -18.08 -26.15
N PHE A 42 24.92 -17.16 -27.10
CA PHE A 42 23.94 -17.27 -28.19
C PHE A 42 24.52 -18.05 -29.38
N SER A 43 24.13 -19.32 -29.53
CA SER A 43 24.71 -20.22 -30.54
C SER A 43 24.01 -20.09 -31.89
N ALA A 44 24.72 -19.53 -32.89
CA ALA A 44 24.23 -19.45 -34.26
C ALA A 44 23.96 -20.83 -34.89
N SER A 45 24.73 -21.86 -34.53
CA SER A 45 24.52 -23.21 -35.07
C SER A 45 23.17 -23.76 -34.66
N TYR A 46 22.89 -23.83 -33.35
CA TYR A 46 21.63 -24.36 -32.85
C TYR A 46 20.42 -23.52 -33.30
N PHE A 47 20.59 -22.20 -33.38
CA PHE A 47 19.56 -21.31 -33.89
C PHE A 47 19.17 -21.65 -35.33
N LEU A 48 20.16 -21.81 -36.22
CA LEU A 48 19.92 -22.10 -37.63
C LEU A 48 19.44 -23.53 -37.86
N ASP A 49 19.89 -24.49 -37.06
CA ASP A 49 19.44 -25.88 -37.13
C ASP A 49 17.96 -26.00 -36.75
N ALA A 50 17.48 -25.18 -35.82
CA ALA A 50 16.08 -25.12 -35.42
C ALA A 50 15.20 -24.34 -36.40
N MET A 51 15.77 -23.44 -37.21
CA MET A 51 15.01 -22.58 -38.12
C MET A 51 14.70 -23.30 -39.45
N PRO A 52 13.43 -23.34 -39.89
CA PRO A 52 13.11 -23.84 -41.22
C PRO A 52 13.79 -23.04 -42.33
N LYS A 53 14.28 -23.72 -43.37
CA LYS A 53 14.87 -23.05 -44.55
C LYS A 53 13.87 -22.23 -45.36
N THR A 54 12.58 -22.46 -45.14
CA THR A 54 11.45 -21.80 -45.84
C THR A 54 11.06 -20.46 -45.23
N VAL A 55 11.70 -20.03 -44.13
CA VAL A 55 11.31 -18.80 -43.42
C VAL A 55 11.62 -17.58 -44.28
N GLU A 56 10.61 -16.74 -44.50
CA GLU A 56 10.72 -15.50 -45.26
C GLU A 56 10.66 -14.28 -44.34
N ARG A 57 9.91 -14.38 -43.24
CA ARG A 57 9.59 -13.25 -42.35
C ARG A 57 9.69 -13.71 -40.89
N ILE A 58 10.35 -12.89 -40.08
CA ILE A 58 10.62 -13.12 -38.66
C ILE A 58 10.16 -11.92 -37.85
N ALA A 59 9.36 -12.16 -36.81
CA ALA A 59 9.12 -11.18 -35.74
C ALA A 59 9.84 -11.62 -34.47
N VAL A 60 10.68 -10.76 -33.91
CA VAL A 60 11.36 -11.01 -32.64
C VAL A 60 10.65 -10.23 -31.54
N LEU A 61 10.24 -10.92 -30.48
CA LEU A 61 9.54 -10.33 -29.35
C LEU A 61 10.47 -10.22 -28.14
N ASP A 62 10.72 -8.98 -27.72
CA ASP A 62 11.54 -8.62 -26.57
C ASP A 62 10.64 -8.16 -25.41
N ARG A 63 10.93 -8.67 -24.20
CA ARG A 63 10.24 -8.28 -22.96
C ARG A 63 11.08 -7.26 -22.17
N THR A 64 11.56 -6.24 -22.87
CA THR A 64 12.38 -5.16 -22.32
C THR A 64 12.17 -3.87 -23.11
N LEU A 65 12.74 -2.77 -22.63
CA LEU A 65 12.84 -1.49 -23.33
C LEU A 65 14.23 -0.90 -23.08
N GLU A 66 15.04 -0.80 -24.13
CA GLU A 66 16.29 -0.04 -24.10
C GLU A 66 16.09 1.33 -24.76
N ALA A 67 15.75 2.35 -23.95
CA ALA A 67 15.45 3.68 -24.44
C ALA A 67 16.64 4.28 -25.22
N GLY A 68 16.39 4.65 -26.49
CA GLY A 68 17.40 5.21 -27.39
C GLY A 68 18.24 4.19 -28.17
N ALA A 69 18.09 2.89 -27.90
CA ALA A 69 18.77 1.85 -28.68
C ALA A 69 18.17 1.68 -30.08
N THR A 70 18.96 1.17 -31.03
CA THR A 70 18.50 0.87 -32.40
C THR A 70 17.56 -0.34 -32.50
N GLY A 71 17.39 -1.08 -31.41
CA GLY A 71 16.52 -2.24 -31.28
C GLY A 71 16.83 -2.99 -29.98
N ASP A 72 15.90 -3.82 -29.52
CA ASP A 72 16.05 -4.56 -28.27
C ASP A 72 17.01 -5.77 -28.42
N PRO A 73 17.53 -6.32 -27.31
CA PRO A 73 18.67 -7.25 -27.33
C PRO A 73 18.46 -8.51 -28.17
N LEU A 74 17.32 -9.21 -28.04
CA LEU A 74 17.10 -10.44 -28.79
C LEU A 74 16.91 -10.16 -30.28
N TYR A 75 16.19 -9.08 -30.61
CA TYR A 75 16.06 -8.60 -31.98
C TYR A 75 17.43 -8.32 -32.63
N LEU A 76 18.35 -7.64 -31.93
CA LEU A 76 19.69 -7.36 -32.45
C LEU A 76 20.53 -8.63 -32.65
N ASP A 77 20.46 -9.60 -31.74
CA ASP A 77 21.18 -10.87 -31.89
C ASP A 77 20.69 -11.67 -33.10
N VAL A 78 19.37 -11.72 -33.31
CA VAL A 78 18.77 -12.41 -34.46
C VAL A 78 19.19 -11.73 -35.76
N LYS A 79 19.17 -10.40 -35.83
CA LYS A 79 19.67 -9.67 -37.01
C LYS A 79 21.14 -9.94 -37.27
N SER A 80 21.96 -9.99 -36.22
CA SER A 80 23.39 -10.29 -36.32
C SER A 80 23.66 -11.68 -36.91
N ILE A 81 22.90 -12.71 -36.53
CA ILE A 81 23.04 -14.06 -37.10
C ILE A 81 22.83 -14.07 -38.62
N TYR A 82 21.84 -13.34 -39.11
CA TYR A 82 21.48 -13.32 -40.53
C TYR A 82 22.29 -12.32 -41.36
N TYR A 83 22.95 -11.34 -40.73
CA TYR A 83 23.73 -10.33 -41.42
C TYR A 83 24.80 -10.97 -42.31
N GLY A 84 24.78 -10.62 -43.61
CA GLY A 84 25.74 -11.11 -44.59
C GLY A 84 25.53 -12.55 -45.07
N ARG A 85 24.45 -13.25 -44.66
CA ARG A 85 24.10 -14.58 -45.20
C ARG A 85 23.41 -14.48 -46.56
N GLU A 86 23.41 -15.57 -47.32
CA GLU A 86 22.74 -15.65 -48.62
C GLU A 86 21.20 -15.53 -48.48
N HIS A 87 20.63 -16.25 -47.52
CA HIS A 87 19.21 -16.15 -47.18
C HIS A 87 19.00 -15.24 -45.97
N GLN A 88 18.41 -14.07 -46.19
CA GLN A 88 18.11 -13.08 -45.16
C GLN A 88 16.60 -12.83 -45.12
N PRO A 89 15.87 -13.47 -44.19
CA PRO A 89 14.46 -13.17 -44.02
C PRO A 89 14.28 -11.71 -43.57
N LYS A 90 13.10 -11.15 -43.83
CA LYS A 90 12.73 -9.86 -43.26
C LYS A 90 12.56 -10.02 -41.75
N ILE A 91 13.38 -9.32 -40.96
CA ILE A 91 13.34 -9.38 -39.50
C ILE A 91 12.79 -8.06 -38.96
N ILE A 92 11.72 -8.15 -38.19
CA ILE A 92 11.12 -7.03 -37.45
C ILE A 92 11.15 -7.31 -35.94
N GLY A 93 11.22 -6.27 -35.13
CA GLY A 93 11.27 -6.32 -33.67
C GLY A 93 10.01 -5.74 -33.04
N GLY A 94 9.59 -6.33 -31.92
CA GLY A 94 8.45 -5.84 -31.16
C GLY A 94 8.61 -6.03 -29.66
N ARG A 95 8.03 -5.12 -28.90
CA ARG A 95 8.03 -5.14 -27.44
C ARG A 95 6.68 -5.62 -26.90
N TYR A 96 6.73 -6.42 -25.84
CA TYR A 96 5.53 -6.94 -25.18
C TYR A 96 5.74 -7.10 -23.67
N GLY A 97 4.65 -7.24 -22.92
CA GLY A 97 4.68 -7.82 -21.57
C GLY A 97 5.50 -7.08 -20.51
N LEU A 98 5.88 -5.82 -20.75
CA LEU A 98 6.62 -4.99 -19.78
C LEU A 98 5.82 -4.86 -18.48
N SER A 99 6.52 -4.97 -17.35
CA SER A 99 5.91 -4.90 -16.01
C SER A 99 4.69 -5.81 -15.85
N SER A 100 4.76 -7.01 -16.43
CA SER A 100 3.68 -8.00 -16.41
C SER A 100 2.39 -7.61 -17.15
N LYS A 101 2.44 -6.70 -18.13
CA LYS A 101 1.33 -6.47 -19.06
C LYS A 101 0.83 -7.80 -19.64
N ASP A 102 -0.48 -8.07 -19.49
CA ASP A 102 -1.05 -9.35 -19.88
C ASP A 102 -0.87 -9.58 -21.39
N THR A 103 -0.35 -10.75 -21.75
CA THR A 103 -0.02 -11.09 -23.14
C THR A 103 -0.88 -12.24 -23.61
N THR A 104 -2.02 -11.93 -24.21
CA THR A 104 -3.04 -12.89 -24.63
C THR A 104 -2.77 -13.46 -26.04
N PRO A 105 -3.44 -14.55 -26.44
CA PRO A 105 -3.33 -15.07 -27.80
C PRO A 105 -3.74 -14.06 -28.89
N ALA A 106 -4.70 -13.16 -28.60
CA ALA A 106 -5.10 -12.10 -29.52
C ALA A 106 -3.92 -11.15 -29.86
N LEU A 107 -3.07 -10.86 -28.88
CA LEU A 107 -1.87 -10.04 -29.09
C LEU A 107 -0.84 -10.76 -29.96
N VAL A 108 -0.64 -12.07 -29.75
CA VAL A 108 0.27 -12.87 -30.58
C VAL A 108 -0.29 -13.03 -32.00
N LEU A 109 -1.61 -13.17 -32.17
CA LEU A 109 -2.26 -13.16 -33.49
C LEU A 109 -1.95 -11.87 -34.25
N ALA A 110 -2.04 -10.71 -33.60
CA ALA A 110 -1.72 -9.42 -34.21
C ALA A 110 -0.26 -9.35 -34.71
N VAL A 111 0.68 -10.04 -34.04
CA VAL A 111 2.08 -10.14 -34.50
C VAL A 111 2.19 -10.94 -35.80
N TYR A 112 1.52 -12.10 -35.89
CA TYR A 112 1.49 -12.88 -37.13
C TYR A 112 0.75 -12.16 -38.27
N GLU A 113 -0.34 -11.45 -37.96
CA GLU A 113 -1.05 -10.61 -38.92
C GLU A 113 -0.18 -9.45 -39.42
N ASN A 114 0.62 -8.83 -38.54
CA ASN A 114 1.60 -7.82 -38.93
C ASN A 114 2.70 -8.41 -39.83
N LEU A 115 3.21 -9.61 -39.53
CA LEU A 115 4.15 -10.30 -40.42
C LEU A 115 3.53 -10.51 -41.80
N ALA A 116 2.29 -11.01 -41.87
CA ALA A 116 1.53 -11.23 -43.11
C ALA A 116 1.19 -9.96 -43.89
N GLY A 117 1.08 -8.82 -43.19
CA GLY A 117 0.62 -7.55 -43.74
C GLY A 117 1.69 -6.47 -43.76
N ALA A 118 1.49 -5.45 -42.91
CA ALA A 118 2.22 -4.19 -42.94
C ALA A 118 3.71 -4.31 -42.56
N GLN A 119 4.10 -5.36 -41.84
CA GLN A 119 5.46 -5.61 -41.37
C GLN A 119 6.07 -4.41 -40.65
N LYS A 120 5.25 -3.75 -39.82
CA LYS A 120 5.68 -2.64 -38.98
C LYS A 120 6.80 -3.12 -38.07
N ASP A 121 7.94 -2.45 -38.11
CA ASP A 121 9.11 -2.71 -37.25
C ASP A 121 9.01 -1.86 -35.97
N HIS A 122 9.80 -2.19 -34.95
CA HIS A 122 9.84 -1.52 -33.64
C HIS A 122 8.47 -1.33 -32.99
N PHE A 123 7.58 -2.30 -33.17
CA PHE A 123 6.19 -2.21 -32.73
C PHE A 123 6.04 -2.51 -31.23
N THR A 124 4.87 -2.21 -30.68
CA THR A 124 4.44 -2.65 -29.34
C THR A 124 3.15 -3.45 -29.42
N VAL A 125 2.93 -4.38 -28.50
CA VAL A 125 1.64 -5.08 -28.32
C VAL A 125 1.21 -5.06 -26.86
N GLY A 126 -0.11 -4.93 -26.64
CA GLY A 126 -0.71 -4.88 -25.30
C GLY A 126 -0.91 -3.47 -24.74
N ILE A 127 -0.68 -2.42 -25.54
CA ILE A 127 -0.98 -1.02 -25.22
C ILE A 127 -1.61 -0.31 -26.43
N GLU A 128 -2.30 0.79 -26.19
CA GLU A 128 -2.67 1.77 -27.21
C GLU A 128 -1.65 2.91 -27.20
N ASP A 129 -0.71 2.89 -28.14
CA ASP A 129 0.25 3.97 -28.32
C ASP A 129 -0.23 4.92 -29.41
N ASP A 130 -1.02 5.91 -28.98
CA ASP A 130 -1.56 6.98 -29.81
C ASP A 130 -0.65 8.22 -29.87
N VAL A 131 0.55 8.15 -29.28
CA VAL A 131 1.55 9.24 -29.28
C VAL A 131 2.66 8.95 -30.30
N THR A 132 3.34 7.81 -30.16
CA THR A 132 4.41 7.40 -31.08
C THR A 132 3.95 6.39 -32.13
N HIS A 133 2.68 5.99 -32.07
CA HIS A 133 2.05 5.11 -33.04
C HIS A 133 2.86 3.83 -33.28
N THR A 134 3.39 3.20 -32.22
CA THR A 134 4.14 1.94 -32.30
C THR A 134 3.25 0.71 -32.13
N SER A 135 2.09 0.85 -31.48
CA SER A 135 1.22 -0.31 -31.17
C SER A 135 0.65 -0.97 -32.43
N LEU A 136 0.43 -2.28 -32.37
CA LEU A 136 -0.33 -3.02 -33.38
C LEU A 136 -1.83 -2.97 -33.06
N LYS A 137 -2.67 -3.01 -34.11
CA LYS A 137 -4.12 -3.18 -33.96
C LYS A 137 -4.42 -4.62 -33.55
N VAL A 138 -5.32 -4.80 -32.59
CA VAL A 138 -5.65 -6.11 -32.00
C VAL A 138 -7.16 -6.33 -32.05
N ASP A 139 -7.59 -7.52 -32.45
CA ASP A 139 -8.96 -7.99 -32.27
C ASP A 139 -9.03 -8.87 -31.01
N TYR A 140 -9.54 -8.29 -29.92
CA TYR A 140 -9.63 -8.96 -28.62
C TYR A 140 -10.79 -9.97 -28.53
N ASN A 141 -11.62 -10.15 -29.56
CA ASN A 141 -12.81 -11.00 -29.50
C ASN A 141 -12.55 -12.50 -29.73
N LYS A 142 -11.29 -12.94 -29.74
CA LYS A 142 -10.89 -14.32 -30.02
C LYS A 142 -10.48 -15.06 -28.75
N ASP A 143 -11.32 -15.98 -28.28
CA ASP A 143 -10.96 -17.00 -27.28
C ASP A 143 -10.30 -18.19 -27.98
N LEU A 144 -9.01 -18.43 -27.72
CA LEU A 144 -8.29 -19.60 -28.23
C LEU A 144 -8.11 -20.69 -27.18
N THR A 145 -8.75 -20.55 -26.02
CA THR A 145 -8.68 -21.54 -24.94
C THR A 145 -9.31 -22.86 -25.40
N ASP A 146 -8.70 -23.99 -25.03
CA ASP A 146 -9.24 -25.31 -25.38
C ASP A 146 -10.66 -25.47 -24.81
N ALA A 147 -11.60 -25.96 -25.63
CA ALA A 147 -13.00 -26.12 -25.25
C ALA A 147 -13.21 -27.02 -24.02
N ASP A 148 -12.27 -27.94 -23.75
CA ASP A 148 -12.27 -28.84 -22.58
C ASP A 148 -11.75 -28.15 -21.30
N THR A 149 -11.38 -26.85 -21.37
CA THR A 149 -10.83 -26.10 -20.24
C THR A 149 -11.92 -25.31 -19.51
N THR A 150 -12.07 -25.59 -18.22
CA THR A 150 -12.89 -24.78 -17.33
C THR A 150 -12.06 -23.62 -16.79
N GLU A 151 -12.49 -22.40 -17.05
CA GLU A 151 -11.91 -21.15 -16.57
C GLU A 151 -12.79 -20.52 -15.48
N LEU A 152 -12.19 -20.16 -14.35
CA LEU A 152 -12.88 -19.66 -13.18
C LEU A 152 -12.19 -18.38 -12.69
N LEU A 153 -12.99 -17.44 -12.19
CA LEU A 153 -12.49 -16.18 -11.67
C LEU A 153 -13.09 -15.90 -10.28
N PHE A 154 -12.23 -15.67 -9.28
CA PHE A 154 -12.66 -15.34 -7.92
C PHE A 154 -12.17 -13.96 -7.55
N PHE A 155 -13.09 -13.08 -7.17
CA PHE A 155 -12.80 -11.78 -6.61
C PHE A 155 -12.91 -11.83 -5.09
N GLY A 156 -11.81 -11.47 -4.44
CA GLY A 156 -11.64 -11.42 -3.00
C GLY A 156 -11.31 -10.02 -2.50
N LEU A 157 -11.44 -9.81 -1.20
CA LEU A 157 -10.88 -8.68 -0.46
C LEU A 157 -9.58 -9.12 0.22
N GLY A 158 -8.54 -8.28 0.18
CA GLY A 158 -7.27 -8.57 0.85
C GLY A 158 -7.48 -8.92 2.32
N SER A 159 -7.11 -10.16 2.70
CA SER A 159 -7.29 -10.79 4.03
C SER A 159 -8.65 -11.44 4.34
N ASP A 160 -9.57 -11.58 3.37
CA ASP A 160 -10.83 -12.32 3.56
C ASP A 160 -10.68 -13.86 3.45
N GLY A 161 -9.52 -14.32 2.98
CA GLY A 161 -9.16 -15.73 2.81
C GLY A 161 -9.50 -16.34 1.46
N THR A 162 -10.02 -15.59 0.49
CA THR A 162 -10.35 -16.04 -0.88
C THR A 162 -9.17 -16.72 -1.56
N VAL A 163 -7.99 -16.11 -1.53
CA VAL A 163 -6.75 -16.69 -2.10
C VAL A 163 -6.44 -18.05 -1.49
N GLY A 164 -6.60 -18.18 -0.18
CA GLY A 164 -6.35 -19.43 0.54
C GLY A 164 -7.36 -20.51 0.15
N ALA A 165 -8.64 -20.16 0.09
CA ALA A 165 -9.69 -21.05 -0.38
C ALA A 165 -9.45 -21.50 -1.82
N THR A 166 -9.11 -20.59 -2.73
CA THR A 166 -8.86 -20.92 -4.13
C THR A 166 -7.63 -21.80 -4.30
N LYS A 167 -6.53 -21.55 -3.56
CA LYS A 167 -5.38 -22.47 -3.54
C LYS A 167 -5.77 -23.87 -3.05
N ASN A 168 -6.65 -23.95 -2.06
CA ASN A 168 -7.16 -25.21 -1.55
C ASN A 168 -8.05 -25.91 -2.59
N ILE A 169 -8.92 -25.19 -3.28
CA ILE A 169 -9.71 -25.71 -4.42
C ILE A 169 -8.79 -26.32 -5.48
N THR A 170 -7.79 -25.57 -5.93
CA THR A 170 -6.83 -26.04 -6.94
C THR A 170 -6.08 -27.28 -6.47
N LYS A 171 -5.72 -27.34 -5.18
CA LYS A 171 -5.03 -28.50 -4.60
C LYS A 171 -5.94 -29.71 -4.50
N ILE A 172 -7.15 -29.57 -3.97
CA ILE A 172 -8.12 -30.68 -3.85
C ILE A 172 -8.40 -31.28 -5.24
N ILE A 173 -8.67 -30.44 -6.24
CA ILE A 173 -8.94 -30.94 -7.59
C ILE A 173 -7.67 -31.56 -8.20
N GLY A 174 -6.51 -30.94 -8.07
CA GLY A 174 -5.25 -31.45 -8.62
C GLY A 174 -4.75 -32.74 -7.97
N ASP A 175 -4.95 -32.91 -6.65
CA ASP A 175 -4.48 -34.08 -5.90
C ASP A 175 -5.44 -35.28 -6.05
N HIS A 176 -6.73 -35.03 -6.34
CA HIS A 176 -7.78 -36.07 -6.36
C HIS A 176 -8.44 -36.29 -7.73
N THR A 177 -7.98 -35.64 -8.80
CA THR A 177 -8.46 -35.86 -10.18
C THR A 177 -7.29 -36.00 -11.16
N SER A 178 -7.58 -36.36 -12.42
CA SER A 178 -6.58 -36.36 -13.50
C SER A 178 -6.45 -35.01 -14.22
N LEU A 179 -7.13 -33.97 -13.74
CA LEU A 179 -7.14 -32.66 -14.38
C LEU A 179 -5.82 -31.93 -14.14
N TYR A 180 -5.27 -31.37 -15.22
CA TYR A 180 -4.27 -30.31 -15.10
C TYR A 180 -4.91 -29.11 -14.40
N SER A 181 -4.19 -28.54 -13.45
CA SER A 181 -4.66 -27.45 -12.60
C SER A 181 -3.72 -26.26 -12.71
N GLN A 182 -4.25 -25.07 -12.98
CA GLN A 182 -3.51 -23.81 -13.02
C GLN A 182 -4.19 -22.80 -12.11
N ALA A 183 -3.42 -22.06 -11.33
CA ALA A 183 -3.90 -20.92 -10.55
C ALA A 183 -2.92 -19.76 -10.63
N TYR A 184 -3.44 -18.56 -10.91
CA TYR A 184 -2.70 -17.31 -10.91
C TYR A 184 -3.43 -16.28 -10.04
N SER A 185 -2.67 -15.50 -9.28
CA SER A 185 -3.20 -14.49 -8.35
C SER A 185 -2.78 -13.09 -8.80
N SER A 186 -3.75 -12.23 -9.06
CA SER A 186 -3.56 -10.79 -9.25
C SER A 186 -3.92 -10.09 -7.94
N TYR A 187 -2.91 -9.50 -7.29
CA TYR A 187 -3.07 -8.75 -6.05
C TYR A 187 -3.07 -7.24 -6.33
N ASP A 188 -3.79 -6.51 -5.50
CA ASP A 188 -3.65 -5.05 -5.36
C ASP A 188 -2.36 -4.71 -4.58
N SER A 189 -1.84 -3.50 -4.79
CA SER A 189 -0.73 -2.92 -4.03
C SER A 189 -1.13 -2.58 -2.59
N LYS A 190 -2.43 -2.31 -2.36
CA LYS A 190 -2.98 -2.00 -1.04
C LYS A 190 -2.85 -3.21 -0.09
N LYS A 191 -2.19 -3.02 1.05
CA LYS A 191 -1.89 -4.09 2.01
C LYS A 191 -3.11 -4.63 2.75
N ALA A 192 -4.13 -3.81 2.95
CA ALA A 192 -5.42 -4.27 3.47
C ALA A 192 -6.54 -3.75 2.59
N GLY A 193 -7.58 -4.58 2.40
CA GLY A 193 -8.79 -4.23 1.68
C GLY A 193 -8.62 -3.94 0.18
N GLY A 194 -7.47 -4.28 -0.40
CA GLY A 194 -7.29 -4.25 -1.84
C GLY A 194 -8.03 -5.40 -2.52
N VAL A 195 -8.38 -5.24 -3.79
CA VAL A 195 -9.02 -6.32 -4.55
C VAL A 195 -8.02 -7.44 -4.82
N THR A 196 -8.45 -8.69 -4.76
CA THR A 196 -7.64 -9.83 -5.20
C THR A 196 -8.43 -10.63 -6.22
N ARG A 197 -7.80 -10.99 -7.35
CA ARG A 197 -8.41 -11.82 -8.38
C ARG A 197 -7.63 -13.12 -8.52
N MET A 198 -8.32 -14.25 -8.38
CA MET A 198 -7.76 -15.56 -8.65
C MET A 198 -8.26 -16.07 -9.99
N HIS A 199 -7.34 -16.29 -10.92
CA HIS A 199 -7.60 -16.86 -12.23
C HIS A 199 -7.24 -18.34 -12.17
N VAL A 200 -8.23 -19.21 -12.32
CA VAL A 200 -8.05 -20.67 -12.18
C VAL A 200 -8.49 -21.37 -13.44
N ARG A 201 -7.73 -22.37 -13.85
CA ARG A 201 -8.08 -23.25 -14.97
C ARG A 201 -7.94 -24.71 -14.58
N PHE A 202 -8.87 -25.53 -15.06
CA PHE A 202 -8.80 -26.98 -15.01
C PHE A 202 -9.00 -27.55 -16.42
N SER A 203 -8.20 -28.55 -16.80
CA SER A 203 -8.29 -29.14 -18.14
C SER A 203 -7.83 -30.60 -18.16
N ASN A 204 -8.37 -31.39 -19.08
CA ASN A 204 -7.85 -32.74 -19.36
C ASN A 204 -6.52 -32.72 -20.14
N LYS A 205 -6.14 -31.57 -20.69
CA LYS A 205 -4.90 -31.36 -21.44
C LYS A 205 -3.97 -30.40 -20.70
N PRO A 206 -2.65 -30.45 -20.96
CA PRO A 206 -1.72 -29.46 -20.41
C PRO A 206 -2.16 -28.03 -20.70
N ILE A 207 -2.22 -27.20 -19.66
CA ILE A 207 -2.69 -25.80 -19.75
C ILE A 207 -1.53 -24.90 -20.17
N ARG A 208 -1.61 -24.33 -21.37
CA ARG A 208 -0.61 -23.39 -21.94
C ARG A 208 -0.95 -21.91 -21.75
N SER A 209 -2.11 -21.62 -21.18
CA SER A 209 -2.65 -20.26 -21.04
C SER A 209 -1.90 -19.45 -19.97
N THR A 210 -0.72 -18.92 -20.30
CA THR A 210 0.09 -18.05 -19.43
C THR A 210 -0.37 -16.59 -19.48
N TYR A 211 -1.68 -16.38 -19.47
CA TYR A 211 -2.37 -15.09 -19.49
C TYR A 211 -3.60 -15.15 -18.55
N LEU A 212 -4.19 -14.00 -18.22
CA LEU A 212 -5.34 -13.93 -17.32
C LEU A 212 -6.58 -14.65 -17.88
N VAL A 213 -7.48 -15.08 -17.01
CA VAL A 213 -8.80 -15.60 -17.44
C VAL A 213 -9.65 -14.43 -17.94
N ASN A 214 -9.98 -14.45 -19.24
CA ASN A 214 -10.77 -13.42 -19.92
C ASN A 214 -12.23 -13.84 -20.14
N TYR A 215 -12.48 -15.15 -20.26
CA TYR A 215 -13.82 -15.68 -20.55
C TYR A 215 -14.26 -16.77 -19.54
N PRO A 216 -14.43 -16.43 -18.25
CA PRO A 216 -14.76 -17.41 -17.23
C PRO A 216 -16.14 -18.05 -17.44
N GLN A 217 -16.26 -19.34 -17.11
CA GLN A 217 -17.55 -20.02 -16.93
C GLN A 217 -18.16 -19.79 -15.55
N PHE A 218 -17.33 -19.42 -14.57
CA PHE A 218 -17.75 -19.13 -13.19
C PHE A 218 -17.05 -17.88 -12.67
N VAL A 219 -17.83 -16.97 -12.08
CA VAL A 219 -17.31 -15.80 -11.35
C VAL A 219 -17.83 -15.84 -9.91
N SER A 220 -16.94 -15.72 -8.93
CA SER A 220 -17.31 -15.52 -7.52
C SER A 220 -16.91 -14.13 -7.06
N CYS A 221 -17.80 -13.49 -6.30
CA CYS A 221 -17.61 -12.18 -5.70
C CYS A 221 -17.75 -12.27 -4.19
N SER A 222 -16.69 -11.96 -3.44
CA SER A 222 -16.69 -12.07 -1.97
C SER A 222 -17.26 -10.83 -1.24
N ALA A 223 -17.48 -9.72 -1.95
CA ALA A 223 -18.01 -8.48 -1.40
C ALA A 223 -18.94 -7.79 -2.40
N ASP A 224 -20.16 -7.48 -2.00
CA ASP A 224 -21.16 -6.85 -2.86
C ASP A 224 -20.84 -5.41 -3.27
N THR A 225 -20.03 -4.69 -2.50
CA THR A 225 -19.50 -3.37 -2.88
C THR A 225 -18.69 -3.37 -4.18
N TYR A 226 -18.24 -4.54 -4.65
CA TYR A 226 -17.54 -4.67 -5.92
C TYR A 226 -18.45 -4.52 -7.14
N LEU A 227 -19.77 -4.72 -6.98
CA LEU A 227 -20.73 -4.62 -8.08
C LEU A 227 -20.83 -3.20 -8.66
N THR A 228 -20.56 -2.18 -7.84
CA THR A 228 -20.55 -0.78 -8.27
C THR A 228 -19.17 -0.30 -8.70
N LYS A 229 -18.10 -1.02 -8.34
CA LYS A 229 -16.71 -0.62 -8.57
C LYS A 229 -16.06 -1.29 -9.77
N TYR A 230 -16.40 -2.56 -10.03
CA TYR A 230 -15.76 -3.37 -11.05
C TYR A 230 -16.80 -3.96 -12.00
N ASP A 231 -16.41 -4.15 -13.26
CA ASP A 231 -17.23 -4.88 -14.23
C ASP A 231 -17.07 -6.40 -14.02
N MET A 232 -17.75 -6.91 -12.99
CA MET A 232 -17.63 -8.29 -12.52
C MET A 232 -18.01 -9.34 -13.59
N LEU A 233 -18.88 -8.97 -14.53
CA LEU A 233 -19.46 -9.92 -15.50
C LEU A 233 -18.96 -9.70 -16.93
N LYS A 234 -18.06 -8.73 -17.18
CA LYS A 234 -17.50 -8.39 -18.50
C LYS A 234 -17.20 -9.63 -19.35
N GLY A 235 -16.39 -10.53 -18.80
CA GLY A 235 -15.92 -11.75 -19.46
C GLY A 235 -16.84 -12.97 -19.32
N LEU A 236 -17.85 -12.98 -18.45
CA LEU A 236 -18.62 -14.19 -18.14
C LEU A 236 -19.23 -14.79 -19.42
N LYS A 237 -19.01 -16.09 -19.66
CA LYS A 237 -19.55 -16.83 -20.81
C LYS A 237 -21.08 -16.93 -20.75
N GLN A 238 -21.71 -17.11 -21.91
CA GLN A 238 -23.16 -17.37 -21.99
C GLN A 238 -23.52 -18.61 -21.17
N GLY A 239 -24.54 -18.53 -20.31
CA GLY A 239 -24.95 -19.60 -19.41
C GLY A 239 -24.01 -19.84 -18.22
N GLY A 240 -22.99 -18.99 -18.04
CA GLY A 240 -22.05 -19.07 -16.93
C GLY A 240 -22.68 -18.76 -15.58
N THR A 241 -21.99 -19.12 -14.51
CA THR A 241 -22.47 -18.98 -13.14
C THR A 241 -21.84 -17.77 -12.44
N PHE A 242 -22.66 -16.99 -11.73
CA PHE A 242 -22.23 -15.92 -10.85
C PHE A 242 -22.62 -16.22 -9.40
N LEU A 243 -21.64 -16.20 -8.49
CA LEU A 243 -21.85 -16.36 -7.05
C LEU A 243 -21.49 -15.06 -6.33
N LEU A 244 -22.45 -14.48 -5.60
CA LEU A 244 -22.28 -13.25 -4.85
C LEU A 244 -22.41 -13.50 -3.34
N ASN A 245 -21.42 -13.07 -2.56
CA ASN A 245 -21.56 -12.92 -1.12
C ASN A 245 -22.19 -11.56 -0.79
N THR A 246 -23.33 -11.55 -0.12
CA THR A 246 -24.04 -10.31 0.26
C THR A 246 -24.88 -10.51 1.51
N ALA A 247 -24.99 -9.46 2.33
CA ALA A 247 -25.93 -9.42 3.45
C ALA A 247 -27.33 -8.94 3.03
N THR A 248 -27.49 -8.43 1.80
CA THR A 248 -28.78 -7.99 1.27
C THR A 248 -29.73 -9.16 1.14
N SER A 249 -30.97 -8.98 1.62
CA SER A 249 -32.04 -9.97 1.55
C SER A 249 -32.43 -10.29 0.10
N LEU A 250 -33.06 -11.43 -0.15
CA LEU A 250 -33.54 -11.76 -1.50
C LEU A 250 -34.60 -10.76 -1.98
N GLU A 251 -35.41 -10.24 -1.06
CA GLU A 251 -36.46 -9.27 -1.30
C GLU A 251 -35.91 -7.91 -1.77
N ASP A 252 -34.81 -7.46 -1.18
CA ASP A 252 -34.20 -6.15 -1.46
C ASP A 252 -33.13 -6.21 -2.57
N LEU A 253 -32.71 -7.41 -2.96
CA LEU A 253 -31.58 -7.62 -3.89
C LEU A 253 -31.79 -6.93 -5.24
N GLU A 254 -32.99 -6.99 -5.82
CA GLU A 254 -33.25 -6.40 -7.14
C GLU A 254 -33.10 -4.87 -7.14
N ALA A 255 -33.48 -4.22 -6.04
CA ALA A 255 -33.31 -2.78 -5.86
C ALA A 255 -31.85 -2.41 -5.60
N PHE A 256 -31.10 -3.29 -4.92
CA PHE A 256 -29.69 -3.12 -4.62
C PHE A 256 -28.78 -3.29 -5.85
N LEU A 257 -29.08 -4.22 -6.76
CA LEU A 257 -28.24 -4.52 -7.91
C LEU A 257 -28.21 -3.38 -8.94
N PRO A 258 -27.01 -2.95 -9.40
CA PRO A 258 -26.90 -2.01 -10.51
C PRO A 258 -27.54 -2.54 -11.80
N ASN A 259 -28.13 -1.65 -12.59
CA ASN A 259 -28.76 -1.95 -13.88
C ASN A 259 -27.78 -2.60 -14.85
N LYS A 260 -26.52 -2.13 -14.89
CA LYS A 260 -25.47 -2.76 -15.70
C LYS A 260 -25.28 -4.24 -15.36
N VAL A 261 -25.25 -4.59 -14.07
CA VAL A 261 -25.11 -5.97 -13.59
C VAL A 261 -26.34 -6.80 -13.96
N LYS A 262 -27.55 -6.29 -13.67
CA LYS A 262 -28.83 -6.94 -14.03
C LYS A 262 -28.89 -7.23 -15.53
N ARG A 263 -28.52 -6.24 -16.36
CA ARG A 263 -28.48 -6.37 -17.82
C ARG A 263 -27.50 -7.44 -18.29
N GLN A 264 -26.26 -7.43 -17.78
CA GLN A 264 -25.27 -8.43 -18.14
C GLN A 264 -25.69 -9.85 -17.74
N LEU A 265 -26.28 -10.03 -16.55
CA LEU A 265 -26.83 -11.32 -16.12
C LEU A 265 -27.87 -11.85 -17.11
N ALA A 266 -28.83 -11.01 -17.51
CA ALA A 266 -29.91 -11.41 -18.41
C ALA A 266 -29.42 -11.67 -19.85
N GLN A 267 -28.59 -10.78 -20.41
CA GLN A 267 -28.02 -10.95 -21.76
C GLN A 267 -27.19 -12.25 -21.86
N LYS A 268 -26.39 -12.53 -20.82
CA LYS A 268 -25.57 -13.74 -20.76
C LYS A 268 -26.36 -14.97 -20.32
N LYS A 269 -27.66 -14.85 -20.00
CA LYS A 269 -28.49 -15.93 -19.42
C LYS A 269 -27.76 -16.63 -18.28
N ALA A 270 -27.15 -15.83 -17.40
CA ALA A 270 -26.30 -16.32 -16.33
C ALA A 270 -27.13 -17.06 -15.27
N LYS A 271 -26.51 -18.05 -14.62
CA LYS A 271 -27.05 -18.67 -13.40
C LYS A 271 -26.56 -17.86 -12.21
N PHE A 272 -27.46 -17.27 -11.43
CA PHE A 272 -27.10 -16.34 -10.37
C PHE A 272 -27.43 -16.91 -9.00
N TYR A 273 -26.44 -16.93 -8.10
CA TYR A 273 -26.57 -17.43 -6.74
C TYR A 273 -26.05 -16.39 -5.74
N ILE A 274 -26.70 -16.32 -4.57
CA ILE A 274 -26.25 -15.51 -3.44
C ILE A 274 -26.02 -16.37 -2.20
N ILE A 275 -25.19 -15.86 -1.29
CA ILE A 275 -25.01 -16.39 0.07
C ILE A 275 -24.62 -15.26 1.02
N ASN A 276 -25.13 -15.26 2.26
CA ASN A 276 -24.68 -14.34 3.30
C ASN A 276 -23.59 -14.99 4.15
N ALA A 277 -22.39 -15.10 3.58
CA ALA A 277 -21.28 -15.76 4.26
C ALA A 277 -20.75 -14.97 5.46
N VAL A 278 -20.95 -13.65 5.50
CA VAL A 278 -20.51 -12.78 6.61
C VAL A 278 -21.27 -13.13 7.88
N ASP A 279 -22.61 -13.09 7.84
CA ASP A 279 -23.42 -13.38 9.04
C ASP A 279 -23.26 -14.83 9.46
N LEU A 280 -23.22 -15.77 8.50
CA LEU A 280 -22.95 -17.17 8.79
C LEU A 280 -21.60 -17.35 9.50
N ALA A 281 -20.54 -16.67 9.06
CA ALA A 281 -19.24 -16.75 9.71
C ALA A 281 -19.27 -16.20 11.15
N TYR A 282 -19.99 -15.10 11.41
CA TYR A 282 -20.16 -14.56 12.76
C TYR A 282 -20.99 -15.48 13.66
N GLN A 283 -22.09 -16.04 13.15
CA GLN A 283 -22.95 -16.97 13.88
C GLN A 283 -22.22 -18.27 14.25
N ILE A 284 -21.39 -18.78 13.34
CA ILE A 284 -20.57 -19.97 13.59
C ILE A 284 -19.43 -19.64 14.58
N GLY A 285 -18.91 -18.41 14.58
CA GLY A 285 -17.79 -18.00 15.43
C GLY A 285 -16.43 -17.92 14.71
N LEU A 286 -16.44 -17.85 13.37
CA LEU A 286 -15.26 -17.64 12.53
C LEU A 286 -14.89 -16.15 12.36
N GLY A 287 -15.73 -15.23 12.83
CA GLY A 287 -15.54 -13.79 12.69
C GLY A 287 -15.59 -13.36 11.23
N ARG A 288 -14.60 -12.59 10.76
CA ARG A 288 -14.53 -12.07 9.37
C ARG A 288 -14.18 -13.11 8.29
N ARG A 289 -14.01 -14.39 8.65
CA ARG A 289 -13.49 -15.43 7.73
C ARG A 289 -14.63 -16.15 7.00
N ILE A 290 -14.87 -15.76 5.75
CA ILE A 290 -15.90 -16.34 4.88
C ILE A 290 -15.38 -17.45 3.95
N ASN A 291 -14.06 -17.61 3.88
CA ASN A 291 -13.37 -18.44 2.91
C ASN A 291 -13.85 -19.89 2.84
N THR A 292 -14.05 -20.56 3.98
CA THR A 292 -14.51 -21.96 4.03
C THR A 292 -15.95 -22.11 3.52
N ILE A 293 -16.82 -21.14 3.82
CA ILE A 293 -18.22 -21.11 3.37
C ILE A 293 -18.26 -20.93 1.84
N MET A 294 -17.52 -19.94 1.33
CA MET A 294 -17.43 -19.67 -0.12
C MET A 294 -16.79 -20.83 -0.90
N GLN A 295 -15.80 -21.52 -0.30
CA GLN A 295 -15.17 -22.70 -0.89
C GLN A 295 -16.19 -23.85 -1.08
N SER A 296 -17.02 -24.11 -0.06
CA SER A 296 -18.06 -25.13 -0.14
C SER A 296 -19.12 -24.79 -1.19
N ALA A 297 -19.55 -23.53 -1.22
CA ALA A 297 -20.47 -23.02 -2.24
C ALA A 297 -19.90 -23.22 -3.67
N PHE A 298 -18.61 -22.97 -3.88
CA PHE A 298 -17.95 -23.20 -5.17
C PHE A 298 -18.08 -24.66 -5.63
N PHE A 299 -17.73 -25.62 -4.77
CA PHE A 299 -17.79 -27.05 -5.15
C PHE A 299 -19.21 -27.47 -5.45
N LYS A 300 -20.20 -26.98 -4.70
CA LYS A 300 -21.60 -27.28 -4.99
C LYS A 300 -22.04 -26.76 -6.36
N LEU A 301 -21.58 -25.57 -6.76
CA LEU A 301 -21.95 -24.98 -8.04
C LEU A 301 -21.15 -25.54 -9.23
N ASN A 302 -20.11 -26.35 -8.99
CA ASN A 302 -19.19 -26.86 -10.00
C ASN A 302 -18.98 -28.39 -9.92
N GLU A 303 -20.06 -29.15 -9.72
CA GLU A 303 -20.00 -30.62 -9.57
C GLU A 303 -19.44 -31.37 -10.79
N HIS A 304 -19.39 -30.72 -11.95
CA HIS A 304 -18.74 -31.24 -13.15
C HIS A 304 -17.21 -31.37 -13.01
N LEU A 305 -16.59 -30.64 -12.07
CA LEU A 305 -15.17 -30.79 -11.74
C LEU A 305 -14.93 -31.90 -10.72
N MET A 306 -15.84 -32.04 -9.75
CA MET A 306 -15.79 -33.04 -8.68
C MET A 306 -17.17 -33.16 -8.03
N PRO A 307 -17.71 -34.37 -7.81
CA PRO A 307 -18.95 -34.56 -7.05
C PRO A 307 -18.89 -33.89 -5.68
N TYR A 308 -19.99 -33.25 -5.25
CA TYR A 308 -19.96 -32.46 -4.02
C TYR A 308 -19.70 -33.30 -2.76
N GLU A 309 -20.18 -34.54 -2.71
CA GLU A 309 -19.94 -35.46 -1.59
C GLU A 309 -18.44 -35.73 -1.38
N ASP A 310 -17.71 -35.97 -2.47
CA ASP A 310 -16.27 -36.18 -2.45
C ASP A 310 -15.55 -34.89 -2.02
N ALA A 311 -15.94 -33.75 -2.60
CA ALA A 311 -15.39 -32.46 -2.24
C ALA A 311 -15.62 -32.12 -0.75
N ASN A 312 -16.80 -32.42 -0.20
CA ASN A 312 -17.12 -32.22 1.21
C ASN A 312 -16.19 -33.05 2.11
N ALA A 313 -15.98 -34.32 1.78
CA ALA A 313 -15.07 -35.20 2.50
C ALA A 313 -13.63 -34.67 2.49
N TYR A 314 -13.10 -34.32 1.31
CA TYR A 314 -11.73 -33.80 1.19
C TYR A 314 -11.54 -32.43 1.87
N MET A 315 -12.54 -31.55 1.82
CA MET A 315 -12.50 -30.28 2.56
C MET A 315 -12.42 -30.51 4.08
N LYS A 316 -13.18 -31.47 4.61
CA LYS A 316 -13.15 -31.82 6.04
C LYS A 316 -11.81 -32.45 6.44
N GLU A 317 -11.29 -33.38 5.63
CA GLU A 317 -9.94 -33.94 5.83
C GLU A 317 -8.86 -32.84 5.86
N TYR A 318 -8.94 -31.90 4.92
CA TYR A 318 -7.98 -30.80 4.84
C TYR A 318 -8.09 -29.83 6.04
N ALA A 319 -9.31 -29.55 6.50
CA ALA A 319 -9.54 -28.72 7.68
C ALA A 319 -8.97 -29.39 8.95
N GLU A 320 -9.13 -30.69 9.10
CA GLU A 320 -8.54 -31.46 10.21
C GLU A 320 -7.00 -31.44 10.15
N LYS A 321 -6.42 -31.67 8.96
CA LYS A 321 -4.96 -31.60 8.76
C LYS A 321 -4.39 -30.20 9.03
N SER A 322 -5.12 -29.16 8.65
CA SER A 322 -4.66 -27.76 8.75
C SER A 322 -4.88 -27.16 10.14
N TYR A 323 -5.95 -27.54 10.82
CA TYR A 323 -6.39 -26.91 12.07
C TYR A 323 -6.41 -27.85 13.28
N GLY A 324 -6.17 -29.15 13.12
CA GLY A 324 -6.13 -30.10 14.24
C GLY A 324 -5.14 -29.71 15.34
N ARG A 325 -4.00 -29.10 14.96
CA ARG A 325 -3.02 -28.55 15.91
C ARG A 325 -3.53 -27.35 16.73
N LYS A 326 -4.62 -26.72 16.30
CA LYS A 326 -5.28 -25.60 17.00
C LYS A 326 -6.42 -26.05 17.92
N GLY A 327 -6.70 -27.35 17.98
CA GLY A 327 -7.72 -27.97 18.82
C GLY A 327 -9.04 -28.25 18.10
N ASP A 328 -9.77 -29.25 18.62
CA ASP A 328 -10.98 -29.80 18.01
C ASP A 328 -12.09 -28.76 17.79
N ALA A 329 -12.21 -27.79 18.69
CA ALA A 329 -13.18 -26.70 18.55
C ALA A 329 -12.97 -25.91 17.25
N VAL A 330 -11.73 -25.61 16.86
CA VAL A 330 -11.44 -24.87 15.62
C VAL A 330 -11.75 -25.73 14.38
N VAL A 331 -11.53 -27.04 14.46
CA VAL A 331 -11.87 -27.98 13.38
C VAL A 331 -13.39 -28.05 13.21
N GLU A 332 -14.13 -28.19 14.30
CA GLU A 332 -15.60 -28.25 14.30
C GLU A 332 -16.23 -26.97 13.71
N LEU A 333 -15.70 -25.79 14.07
CA LEU A 333 -16.12 -24.53 13.46
C LEU A 333 -15.97 -24.54 11.93
N ASN A 334 -14.88 -25.11 11.41
CA ASN A 334 -14.68 -25.24 9.97
C ASN A 334 -15.62 -26.27 9.35
N PHE A 335 -15.91 -27.39 10.03
CA PHE A 335 -16.89 -28.36 9.53
C PHE A 335 -18.28 -27.74 9.40
N ASN A 336 -18.71 -26.99 10.42
CA ASN A 336 -19.97 -26.26 10.38
C ASN A 336 -20.00 -25.25 9.23
N ALA A 337 -18.89 -24.55 8.96
CA ALA A 337 -18.77 -23.63 7.84
C ALA A 337 -18.83 -24.33 6.47
N ILE A 338 -18.22 -25.50 6.32
CA ILE A 338 -18.31 -26.31 5.10
C ILE A 338 -19.78 -26.69 4.85
N ASP A 339 -20.48 -27.19 5.87
CA ASP A 339 -21.87 -27.60 5.72
C ASP A 339 -22.81 -26.41 5.48
N ALA A 340 -22.52 -25.25 6.09
CA ALA A 340 -23.29 -24.02 5.89
C ALA A 340 -23.20 -23.50 4.44
N GLY A 341 -22.01 -23.54 3.83
CA GLY A 341 -21.77 -23.02 2.48
C GLY A 341 -22.59 -23.71 1.39
N TYR A 342 -22.92 -24.99 1.56
CA TYR A 342 -23.83 -25.70 0.66
C TYR A 342 -25.30 -25.45 0.99
N LYS A 343 -25.68 -25.49 2.27
CA LYS A 343 -27.09 -25.46 2.70
C LYS A 343 -27.77 -24.10 2.49
N HIS A 344 -27.00 -23.02 2.49
CA HIS A 344 -27.53 -21.64 2.46
C HIS A 344 -27.33 -20.94 1.11
N LEU A 345 -27.01 -21.69 0.05
CA LEU A 345 -27.01 -21.15 -1.30
C LEU A 345 -28.44 -20.88 -1.76
N VAL A 346 -28.68 -19.66 -2.24
CA VAL A 346 -29.98 -19.24 -2.78
C VAL A 346 -29.81 -18.93 -4.26
N GLU A 347 -30.57 -19.61 -5.10
CA GLU A 347 -30.67 -19.28 -6.52
C GLU A 347 -31.57 -18.06 -6.72
N VAL A 348 -31.10 -17.10 -7.52
CA VAL A 348 -31.83 -15.88 -7.85
C VAL A 348 -32.32 -15.97 -9.29
N LEU A 349 -33.62 -15.76 -9.49
CA LEU A 349 -34.22 -15.74 -10.81
C LEU A 349 -33.74 -14.51 -11.59
N VAL A 350 -32.97 -14.73 -12.66
CA VAL A 350 -32.58 -13.68 -13.60
C VAL A 350 -33.73 -13.40 -14.56
N LYS A 351 -34.28 -12.18 -14.47
CA LYS A 351 -35.45 -11.79 -15.27
C LYS A 351 -35.05 -11.39 -16.70
N PRO A 352 -35.71 -11.91 -17.76
CA PRO A 352 -35.39 -11.57 -19.14
C PRO A 352 -35.47 -10.07 -19.46
N GLU A 353 -36.41 -9.35 -18.84
CA GLU A 353 -36.62 -7.91 -19.02
C GLU A 353 -35.43 -7.07 -18.56
N TRP A 354 -34.57 -7.58 -17.68
CA TRP A 354 -33.36 -6.88 -17.27
C TRP A 354 -32.40 -6.63 -18.43
N ALA A 355 -32.47 -7.42 -19.51
CA ALA A 355 -31.60 -7.28 -20.69
C ALA A 355 -31.73 -5.93 -21.40
N MET A 356 -32.81 -5.19 -21.15
CA MET A 356 -33.14 -3.90 -21.76
C MET A 356 -33.00 -2.70 -20.81
N LEU A 357 -32.50 -2.90 -19.59
CA LEU A 357 -32.31 -1.81 -18.64
C LEU A 357 -31.21 -0.84 -19.11
N GLU A 358 -31.46 0.45 -19.02
CA GLU A 358 -30.46 1.47 -19.27
C GLU A 358 -29.50 1.60 -18.08
N ASP A 359 -28.26 2.02 -18.35
CA ASP A 359 -27.30 2.35 -17.29
C ASP A 359 -27.84 3.50 -16.44
N GLU A 360 -27.51 3.49 -15.16
CA GLU A 360 -27.82 4.61 -14.28
C GLU A 360 -27.19 5.90 -14.79
N GLU A 361 -27.90 7.02 -14.64
CA GLU A 361 -27.37 8.34 -14.98
C GLU A 361 -26.11 8.62 -14.15
N LYS A 362 -24.99 8.82 -14.85
CA LYS A 362 -23.75 9.26 -14.21
C LYS A 362 -23.88 10.75 -13.90
N ILE A 363 -23.88 11.10 -12.63
CA ILE A 363 -23.84 12.49 -12.18
C ILE A 363 -22.48 13.08 -12.60
N ALA A 364 -22.52 14.27 -13.20
CA ALA A 364 -21.31 15.00 -13.54
C ALA A 364 -20.48 15.27 -12.28
N SER A 365 -19.20 14.92 -12.31
CA SER A 365 -18.29 15.07 -11.18
C SER A 365 -17.30 16.21 -11.42
N ASP A 366 -17.20 17.10 -10.44
CA ASP A 366 -16.25 18.20 -10.33
C ASP A 366 -14.86 17.79 -9.84
N ARG A 367 -14.62 16.49 -9.62
CA ARG A 367 -13.34 15.94 -9.16
C ARG A 367 -12.16 16.32 -10.07
N PRO A 368 -10.91 16.33 -9.57
CA PRO A 368 -9.72 16.66 -10.36
C PRO A 368 -9.55 15.78 -11.61
N ASP A 369 -8.86 16.31 -12.62
CA ASP A 369 -8.68 15.63 -13.90
C ASP A 369 -7.84 14.35 -13.77
N PHE A 370 -6.77 14.35 -12.98
CA PHE A 370 -6.02 13.14 -12.65
C PHE A 370 -6.92 12.05 -12.06
N VAL A 371 -7.83 12.44 -11.15
CA VAL A 371 -8.76 11.49 -10.52
C VAL A 371 -9.72 10.90 -11.55
N LYS A 372 -10.43 11.73 -12.31
CA LYS A 372 -11.47 11.28 -13.25
C LYS A 372 -10.91 10.54 -14.45
N LYS A 373 -9.77 10.98 -14.98
CA LYS A 373 -9.19 10.49 -16.26
C LYS A 373 -8.17 9.38 -16.08
N ILE A 374 -7.59 9.22 -14.88
CA ILE A 374 -6.54 8.23 -14.62
C ILE A 374 -6.90 7.39 -13.40
N SER A 375 -6.98 7.99 -12.22
CA SER A 375 -7.11 7.24 -10.95
C SER A 375 -8.35 6.37 -10.90
N ASP A 376 -9.53 6.89 -11.25
CA ASP A 376 -10.78 6.13 -11.25
C ASP A 376 -10.74 4.94 -12.21
N ILE A 377 -10.12 5.12 -13.37
CA ILE A 377 -10.03 4.07 -14.40
C ILE A 377 -9.09 2.95 -13.93
N VAL A 378 -7.95 3.31 -13.34
CA VAL A 378 -7.02 2.34 -12.75
C VAL A 378 -7.66 1.63 -11.56
N ASN A 379 -8.31 2.39 -10.66
CA ASN A 379 -9.01 1.85 -9.50
C ASN A 379 -10.19 0.96 -9.88
N ALA A 380 -10.82 1.15 -11.05
CA ALA A 380 -11.84 0.25 -11.59
C ALA A 380 -11.27 -1.04 -12.23
N ILE A 381 -9.95 -1.26 -12.15
CA ILE A 381 -9.22 -2.36 -12.81
C ILE A 381 -9.31 -2.28 -14.35
N GLU A 382 -9.41 -1.06 -14.87
CA GLU A 382 -9.47 -0.78 -16.31
C GLU A 382 -8.25 0.06 -16.76
N GLY A 383 -7.21 0.14 -15.94
CA GLY A 383 -5.98 0.90 -16.26
C GLY A 383 -5.27 0.44 -17.54
N ASP A 384 -5.46 -0.82 -17.96
CA ASP A 384 -4.95 -1.32 -19.24
C ASP A 384 -5.62 -0.67 -20.47
N SER A 385 -6.78 -0.03 -20.29
CA SER A 385 -7.48 0.71 -21.36
C SER A 385 -6.96 2.14 -21.57
N LEU A 386 -6.11 2.64 -20.67
CA LEU A 386 -5.54 3.97 -20.81
C LEU A 386 -4.51 3.98 -21.95
N PRO A 387 -4.65 4.87 -22.96
CA PRO A 387 -3.65 5.02 -24.00
C PRO A 387 -2.41 5.75 -23.46
N VAL A 388 -1.31 5.73 -24.22
CA VAL A 388 -0.08 6.44 -23.87
C VAL A 388 -0.34 7.95 -23.67
N SER A 389 -1.23 8.55 -24.46
CA SER A 389 -1.58 9.96 -24.32
C SER A 389 -2.23 10.34 -22.99
N ALA A 390 -2.82 9.37 -22.28
CA ALA A 390 -3.39 9.62 -20.94
C ALA A 390 -2.33 10.03 -19.91
N PHE A 391 -1.05 9.78 -20.20
CA PHE A 391 0.07 10.08 -19.32
C PHE A 391 0.92 11.26 -19.81
N LEU A 392 0.46 12.02 -20.82
CA LEU A 392 1.09 13.29 -21.20
C LEU A 392 0.96 14.29 -20.06
N GLY A 393 2.08 14.92 -19.69
CA GLY A 393 2.20 15.73 -18.48
C GLY A 393 2.50 14.93 -17.21
N TYR A 394 2.56 13.60 -17.27
CA TYR A 394 2.96 12.70 -16.17
C TYR A 394 4.09 11.75 -16.61
N GLU A 395 4.98 12.22 -17.50
CA GLU A 395 6.05 11.42 -18.09
C GLU A 395 7.06 10.92 -17.05
N ASP A 396 7.17 11.62 -15.92
CA ASP A 396 7.98 11.28 -14.74
C ASP A 396 7.21 10.43 -13.72
N ALA A 397 5.98 10.02 -14.04
CA ALA A 397 5.08 9.22 -13.21
C ALA A 397 4.71 9.85 -11.85
N HIS A 398 4.70 11.18 -11.74
CA HIS A 398 4.17 11.83 -10.55
C HIS A 398 2.65 11.60 -10.39
N MET A 399 2.15 11.79 -9.16
CA MET A 399 0.73 11.71 -8.82
C MET A 399 0.28 13.02 -8.22
N ASP A 400 -0.96 13.42 -8.50
CA ASP A 400 -1.58 14.55 -7.82
C ASP A 400 -1.78 14.24 -6.34
N ASN A 401 -1.37 15.18 -5.49
CA ASN A 401 -1.55 15.10 -4.04
C ASN A 401 -3.02 14.89 -3.66
N GLY A 402 -3.25 14.15 -2.57
CA GLY A 402 -4.58 13.93 -2.00
C GLY A 402 -5.48 12.98 -2.80
N SER A 403 -4.95 12.30 -3.82
CA SER A 403 -5.76 11.42 -4.67
C SER A 403 -6.42 10.26 -3.90
N ALA A 404 -5.86 9.84 -2.75
CA ALA A 404 -6.46 8.81 -1.88
C ALA A 404 -7.83 9.22 -1.29
N ALA A 405 -8.09 10.51 -1.08
CA ALA A 405 -9.34 11.01 -0.49
C ALA A 405 -10.57 10.74 -1.35
N TYR A 406 -10.37 10.53 -2.66
CA TYR A 406 -11.43 10.26 -3.63
C TYR A 406 -11.78 8.77 -3.78
N GLU A 407 -11.01 7.86 -3.16
CA GLU A 407 -11.24 6.42 -3.33
C GLU A 407 -12.49 5.91 -2.63
N LYS A 408 -12.82 6.48 -1.44
CA LYS A 408 -13.98 6.12 -0.61
C LYS A 408 -14.27 4.62 -0.61
N ARG A 409 -13.30 3.86 -0.11
CA ARG A 409 -13.14 2.44 -0.42
C ARG A 409 -14.29 1.55 0.08
N GLY A 410 -14.96 1.92 1.16
CA GLY A 410 -16.15 1.23 1.69
C GLY A 410 -15.89 -0.23 2.04
N ILE A 411 -14.74 -0.55 2.65
CA ILE A 411 -14.28 -1.92 2.90
C ILE A 411 -14.59 -2.45 4.31
N ALA A 412 -15.12 -1.59 5.18
CA ALA A 412 -15.46 -1.94 6.56
C ALA A 412 -16.87 -2.51 6.65
N ASN A 413 -17.05 -3.58 7.42
CA ASN A 413 -18.37 -4.09 7.79
C ASN A 413 -18.92 -3.33 9.01
N PHE A 414 -18.02 -2.89 9.89
CA PHE A 414 -18.34 -2.12 11.08
C PHE A 414 -17.50 -0.84 11.15
N VAL A 415 -18.08 0.24 11.65
CA VAL A 415 -17.42 1.53 11.84
C VAL A 415 -17.67 2.06 13.25
N PRO A 416 -16.81 2.93 13.80
CA PRO A 416 -17.01 3.47 15.13
C PRO A 416 -18.09 4.57 15.15
N GLU A 417 -19.17 4.35 15.90
CA GLU A 417 -20.16 5.39 16.24
C GLU A 417 -19.66 6.23 17.42
N TRP A 418 -19.77 7.56 17.33
CA TRP A 418 -19.48 8.46 18.44
C TRP A 418 -20.66 8.68 19.39
N ARG A 419 -20.42 8.38 20.67
CA ARG A 419 -21.33 8.56 21.81
C ARG A 419 -20.88 9.76 22.64
N SER A 420 -21.37 10.93 22.27
CA SER A 420 -20.94 12.23 22.77
C SER A 420 -21.11 12.40 24.28
N GLU A 421 -22.14 11.79 24.86
CA GLU A 421 -22.46 11.85 26.30
C GLU A 421 -21.35 11.28 27.20
N ASN A 422 -20.55 10.34 26.67
CA ASN A 422 -19.43 9.74 27.39
C ASN A 422 -18.10 10.43 27.08
N CYS A 423 -18.05 11.36 26.12
CA CYS A 423 -16.80 11.85 25.57
C CYS A 423 -16.13 12.92 26.46
N ILE A 424 -14.84 12.69 26.76
CA ILE A 424 -14.01 13.62 27.53
C ILE A 424 -13.16 14.58 26.67
N GLN A 425 -13.33 14.57 25.34
CA GLN A 425 -12.64 15.47 24.39
C GLN A 425 -11.10 15.41 24.49
N CYS A 426 -10.54 14.19 24.54
CA CYS A 426 -9.11 13.96 24.71
C CYS A 426 -8.31 13.75 23.41
N ASN A 427 -8.99 13.56 22.27
CA ASN A 427 -8.43 13.27 20.95
C ASN A 427 -7.49 12.05 20.86
N GLN A 428 -7.46 11.15 21.85
CA GLN A 428 -6.64 9.92 21.78
C GLN A 428 -7.04 9.02 20.60
N CYS A 429 -8.33 8.95 20.29
CA CYS A 429 -8.85 8.22 19.13
C CYS A 429 -8.35 8.80 17.80
N VAL A 430 -8.19 10.13 17.71
CA VAL A 430 -7.69 10.85 16.52
C VAL A 430 -6.19 10.64 16.36
N PHE A 431 -5.42 10.76 17.45
CA PHE A 431 -3.98 10.48 17.42
C PHE A 431 -3.71 9.03 17.00
N ALA A 432 -4.46 8.08 17.57
CA ALA A 432 -4.24 6.66 17.37
C ALA A 432 -4.71 6.11 16.02
N CYS A 433 -5.51 6.88 15.28
CA CYS A 433 -6.04 6.43 14.01
C CYS A 433 -4.93 6.29 12.96
N PRO A 434 -4.71 5.09 12.39
CA PRO A 434 -3.66 4.88 11.39
C PRO A 434 -4.03 5.39 9.98
N HIS A 435 -5.27 5.84 9.76
CA HIS A 435 -5.76 6.23 8.43
C HIS A 435 -6.34 7.65 8.40
N ALA A 436 -6.26 8.41 9.50
CA ALA A 436 -6.88 9.73 9.64
C ALA A 436 -8.38 9.79 9.32
N VAL A 437 -9.10 8.66 9.48
CA VAL A 437 -10.54 8.53 9.20
C VAL A 437 -11.41 9.11 10.30
N ILE A 438 -10.87 9.28 11.50
CA ILE A 438 -11.53 9.92 12.64
C ILE A 438 -10.80 11.21 12.98
N ARG A 439 -11.52 12.34 12.96
CA ARG A 439 -10.98 13.68 13.21
C ARG A 439 -11.79 14.41 14.26
N ALA A 440 -11.14 15.35 14.92
CA ALA A 440 -11.78 16.26 15.87
C ALA A 440 -11.83 17.65 15.26
N PHE A 441 -12.98 18.30 15.35
CA PHE A 441 -13.19 19.66 14.85
C PHE A 441 -13.62 20.60 15.96
N LEU A 442 -13.24 21.87 15.79
CA LEU A 442 -13.63 23.00 16.63
C LEU A 442 -14.42 24.02 15.80
N PRO A 443 -15.62 23.68 15.31
CA PRO A 443 -16.40 24.61 14.51
C PRO A 443 -16.80 25.82 15.34
N ASP A 444 -16.69 27.01 14.73
CA ASP A 444 -17.26 28.24 15.28
C ASP A 444 -18.79 28.27 15.15
N GLU A 445 -19.43 29.36 15.57
CA GLU A 445 -20.89 29.48 15.57
C GLU A 445 -21.49 29.34 14.16
N GLN A 446 -20.83 29.89 13.14
CA GLN A 446 -21.31 29.84 11.76
C GLN A 446 -21.10 28.45 11.15
N GLU A 447 -19.92 27.86 11.33
CA GLU A 447 -19.60 26.50 10.89
C GLU A 447 -20.52 25.46 11.59
N ALA A 448 -20.88 25.70 12.85
CA ALA A 448 -21.80 24.83 13.58
C ALA A 448 -23.25 24.97 13.08
N ALA A 449 -23.69 26.19 12.73
CA ALA A 449 -25.03 26.43 12.21
C ALA A 449 -25.23 25.85 10.79
N ASN A 450 -24.16 25.82 9.99
CA ASN A 450 -24.17 25.26 8.64
C ASN A 450 -24.00 23.72 8.59
N ALA A 451 -23.75 23.08 9.73
CA ALA A 451 -23.55 21.64 9.76
C ALA A 451 -24.82 20.87 9.37
N PRO A 452 -24.70 19.70 8.71
CA PRO A 452 -25.84 18.86 8.35
C PRO A 452 -26.75 18.55 9.54
N GLU A 453 -28.05 18.45 9.28
CA GLU A 453 -29.05 18.14 10.30
C GLU A 453 -28.70 16.83 11.02
N GLY A 454 -28.74 16.85 12.36
CA GLY A 454 -28.38 15.70 13.19
C GLY A 454 -26.89 15.60 13.57
N ALA A 455 -26.03 16.50 13.07
CA ALA A 455 -24.63 16.57 13.49
C ALA A 455 -24.50 16.81 15.00
N LYS A 456 -24.01 15.80 15.73
CA LYS A 456 -23.79 15.89 17.17
C LYS A 456 -22.61 16.82 17.46
N MET A 457 -22.76 17.71 18.44
CA MET A 457 -21.70 18.58 18.92
C MET A 457 -21.80 18.79 20.44
N LEU A 458 -20.66 19.05 21.06
CA LEU A 458 -20.53 19.43 22.47
C LEU A 458 -19.97 20.84 22.58
N GLN A 459 -20.09 21.48 23.74
CA GLN A 459 -19.27 22.66 24.03
C GLN A 459 -17.80 22.24 24.16
N ALA A 460 -16.88 22.94 23.48
CA ALA A 460 -15.47 22.60 23.56
C ALA A 460 -14.90 22.88 24.96
N LYS A 461 -14.00 21.99 25.41
CA LYS A 461 -13.31 22.06 26.70
C LYS A 461 -11.82 22.31 26.50
N GLY A 462 -11.33 23.43 27.01
CA GLY A 462 -9.91 23.79 27.00
C GLY A 462 -9.74 25.30 27.04
N LYS A 463 -8.58 25.76 27.51
CA LYS A 463 -8.24 27.19 27.51
C LYS A 463 -8.17 27.68 26.05
N GLY A 464 -8.86 28.78 25.75
CA GLY A 464 -8.91 29.35 24.41
C GLY A 464 -9.89 28.64 23.45
N MET A 465 -10.69 27.69 23.96
CA MET A 465 -11.68 26.95 23.17
C MET A 465 -13.13 27.35 23.49
N GLU A 466 -13.33 28.37 24.33
CA GLU A 466 -14.61 28.71 24.93
C GLU A 466 -15.68 29.10 23.88
N ASN A 467 -15.24 29.61 22.73
CA ASN A 467 -16.11 30.08 21.65
C ASN A 467 -16.40 29.01 20.58
N TYR A 468 -15.86 27.78 20.72
CA TYR A 468 -16.03 26.72 19.73
C TYR A 468 -16.94 25.61 20.24
N LYS A 469 -17.59 24.92 19.32
CA LYS A 469 -18.13 23.58 19.59
C LYS A 469 -17.05 22.54 19.39
N PHE A 470 -17.30 21.32 19.85
CA PHE A 470 -16.41 20.18 19.67
C PHE A 470 -17.21 19.03 19.07
N THR A 471 -16.64 18.40 18.05
CA THR A 471 -17.22 17.18 17.49
C THR A 471 -16.15 16.20 17.04
N ILE A 472 -16.50 14.91 17.08
CA ILE A 472 -15.71 13.84 16.48
C ILE A 472 -16.46 13.35 15.26
N GLN A 473 -15.76 13.30 14.13
CA GLN A 473 -16.32 12.87 12.85
C GLN A 473 -15.53 11.71 12.30
N VAL A 474 -16.24 10.76 11.71
CA VAL A 474 -15.68 9.53 11.16
C VAL A 474 -16.07 9.45 9.69
N SER A 475 -15.09 9.48 8.79
CA SER A 475 -15.33 9.08 7.41
C SER A 475 -15.58 7.57 7.38
N THR A 476 -16.83 7.20 7.16
CA THR A 476 -17.29 5.80 7.21
C THR A 476 -16.79 5.01 6.01
N LEU A 477 -16.72 5.63 4.83
CA LEU A 477 -16.23 4.98 3.62
C LEU A 477 -14.71 4.81 3.58
N ASP A 478 -13.94 5.59 4.34
CA ASP A 478 -12.48 5.41 4.42
C ASP A 478 -12.06 4.53 5.61
N CYS A 479 -12.98 4.22 6.52
CA CYS A 479 -12.70 3.40 7.69
C CYS A 479 -12.26 1.97 7.30
N THR A 480 -11.28 1.44 8.02
CA THR A 480 -10.72 0.10 7.80
C THR A 480 -11.16 -0.93 8.86
N GLU A 481 -12.12 -0.58 9.73
CA GLU A 481 -12.63 -1.44 10.81
C GLU A 481 -11.53 -1.92 11.78
N CYS A 482 -10.45 -1.14 11.98
CA CYS A 482 -9.35 -1.60 12.82
C CYS A 482 -9.68 -1.63 14.33
N GLY A 483 -10.68 -0.87 14.79
CA GLY A 483 -11.09 -0.79 16.19
C GLY A 483 -10.09 -0.11 17.14
N VAL A 484 -8.92 0.34 16.67
CA VAL A 484 -7.88 0.96 17.52
C VAL A 484 -8.44 2.17 18.28
N CYS A 485 -9.23 3.02 17.62
CA CYS A 485 -9.86 4.19 18.24
C CYS A 485 -10.79 3.84 19.42
N VAL A 486 -11.52 2.71 19.31
CA VAL A 486 -12.38 2.18 20.38
C VAL A 486 -11.54 1.61 21.52
N GLN A 487 -10.47 0.90 21.18
CA GLN A 487 -9.55 0.30 22.14
C GLN A 487 -8.90 1.37 23.02
N VAL A 488 -8.36 2.43 22.41
CA VAL A 488 -7.67 3.51 23.14
C VAL A 488 -8.61 4.45 23.88
N CYS A 489 -9.92 4.42 23.60
CA CYS A 489 -10.89 5.29 24.26
C CYS A 489 -10.85 5.06 25.79
N PRO A 490 -10.45 6.05 26.60
CA PRO A 490 -10.10 5.83 28.02
C PRO A 490 -11.32 5.80 28.94
N THR A 491 -12.53 6.04 28.43
CA THR A 491 -13.73 6.18 29.25
C THR A 491 -14.28 4.81 29.63
N PRO A 492 -14.73 4.60 30.89
CA PRO A 492 -15.29 3.32 31.33
C PRO A 492 -16.52 2.91 30.50
N ASN A 493 -17.43 3.86 30.30
CA ASN A 493 -18.47 3.78 29.28
C ASN A 493 -17.86 4.29 27.98
N LYS A 494 -17.64 3.41 27.00
CA LYS A 494 -16.94 3.75 25.77
C LYS A 494 -17.65 4.88 25.01
N SER A 495 -16.92 5.95 24.66
CA SER A 495 -17.42 7.02 23.79
C SER A 495 -17.40 6.65 22.31
N LEU A 496 -16.80 5.52 21.95
CA LEU A 496 -16.78 4.97 20.60
C LEU A 496 -17.15 3.50 20.68
N VAL A 497 -18.07 3.04 19.82
CA VAL A 497 -18.49 1.63 19.73
C VAL A 497 -18.58 1.23 18.28
N MET A 498 -18.12 0.02 17.93
CA MET A 498 -18.25 -0.50 16.58
C MET A 498 -19.72 -0.86 16.31
N VAL A 499 -20.29 -0.34 15.22
CA VAL A 499 -21.65 -0.60 14.76
C VAL A 499 -21.65 -0.97 13.27
N PRO A 500 -22.66 -1.69 12.75
CA PRO A 500 -22.75 -2.00 11.33
C PRO A 500 -22.65 -0.74 10.48
N ILE A 501 -21.87 -0.79 9.38
CA ILE A 501 -21.67 0.36 8.50
C ILE A 501 -22.98 0.86 7.87
N GLY A 502 -23.89 -0.06 7.52
CA GLY A 502 -25.18 0.26 6.92
C GLY A 502 -26.03 1.19 7.80
N ASP A 503 -26.05 0.94 9.11
CA ASP A 503 -26.79 1.76 10.07
C ASP A 503 -26.25 3.20 10.13
N GLU A 504 -24.93 3.37 10.07
CA GLU A 504 -24.31 4.69 10.08
C GLU A 504 -24.47 5.41 8.75
N LEU A 505 -24.39 4.71 7.62
CA LEU A 505 -24.65 5.29 6.30
C LEU A 505 -26.11 5.76 6.19
N ALA A 506 -27.06 4.99 6.71
CA ALA A 506 -28.48 5.37 6.75
C ALA A 506 -28.74 6.64 7.60
N LYS A 507 -27.90 6.91 8.60
CA LYS A 507 -27.93 8.15 9.40
C LYS A 507 -27.28 9.36 8.72
N GLY A 508 -26.73 9.22 7.52
CA GLY A 508 -26.04 10.31 6.82
C GLY A 508 -24.64 10.62 7.36
N SER A 509 -23.99 9.65 8.04
CA SER A 509 -22.69 9.85 8.68
C SER A 509 -21.58 10.26 7.71
N GLN A 510 -21.56 9.71 6.48
CA GLN A 510 -20.55 10.03 5.49
C GLN A 510 -20.69 11.48 5.01
N GLN A 511 -21.93 11.91 4.70
CA GLN A 511 -22.23 13.28 4.28
C GLN A 511 -21.89 14.28 5.38
N THR A 512 -22.18 13.91 6.63
CA THR A 512 -21.77 14.71 7.79
C THR A 512 -20.25 14.82 7.87
N ALA A 513 -19.53 13.70 7.75
CA ALA A 513 -18.07 13.70 7.77
C ALA A 513 -17.48 14.52 6.61
N ASP A 514 -18.03 14.44 5.40
CA ASP A 514 -17.57 15.20 4.24
C ASP A 514 -17.70 16.71 4.46
N TYR A 515 -18.81 17.18 5.05
CA TYR A 515 -18.95 18.59 5.46
C TYR A 515 -17.82 19.00 6.41
N PHE A 516 -17.58 18.26 7.49
CA PHE A 516 -16.54 18.63 8.44
C PHE A 516 -15.13 18.53 7.85
N PHE A 517 -14.87 17.57 6.98
CA PHE A 517 -13.53 17.35 6.43
C PHE A 517 -13.17 18.40 5.38
N ASN A 518 -14.15 18.89 4.62
CA ASN A 518 -13.93 19.75 3.46
C ASN A 518 -14.34 21.22 3.70
N GLU A 519 -15.38 21.48 4.49
CA GLU A 519 -15.97 22.82 4.65
C GLU A 519 -15.61 23.49 5.99
N VAL A 520 -15.28 22.72 7.03
CA VAL A 520 -14.91 23.28 8.34
C VAL A 520 -13.42 23.54 8.41
N THR A 521 -13.07 24.77 8.81
CA THR A 521 -11.66 25.17 8.90
C THR A 521 -10.98 24.54 10.11
N TYR A 522 -9.78 24.01 9.91
CA TYR A 522 -8.95 23.48 10.99
C TYR A 522 -8.44 24.63 11.86
N LYS A 523 -8.63 24.54 13.17
CA LYS A 523 -8.21 25.58 14.13
C LYS A 523 -6.92 25.16 14.82
N ASP A 524 -5.88 25.97 14.70
CA ASP A 524 -4.62 25.75 15.39
C ASP A 524 -4.75 26.11 16.88
N MET A 525 -4.59 25.10 17.73
CA MET A 525 -4.62 25.24 19.20
C MET A 525 -3.23 24.99 19.81
N GLY A 526 -2.19 25.05 18.99
CA GLY A 526 -0.80 24.77 19.33
C GLY A 526 -0.43 23.28 19.27
N VAL A 527 0.87 23.02 19.37
CA VAL A 527 1.46 21.67 19.25
C VAL A 527 2.20 21.27 20.53
N ASP A 528 1.70 21.70 21.69
CA ASP A 528 2.31 21.43 23.00
C ASP A 528 1.94 20.06 23.56
N ASN A 529 0.84 19.50 23.10
CA ASN A 529 0.35 18.21 23.55
C ASN A 529 -0.42 17.48 22.43
N PRO A 530 -0.57 16.15 22.53
CA PRO A 530 -1.24 15.35 21.50
C PRO A 530 -2.70 15.72 21.24
N LYS A 531 -3.42 16.28 22.23
CA LYS A 531 -4.80 16.72 22.05
C LYS A 531 -4.84 17.91 21.08
N ASN A 532 -4.00 18.91 21.32
CA ASN A 532 -3.99 20.12 20.49
C ASN A 532 -3.43 19.84 19.09
N LEU A 533 -2.36 19.05 18.98
CA LEU A 533 -1.84 18.57 17.68
C LEU A 533 -2.94 17.91 16.83
N SER A 534 -3.84 17.17 17.47
CA SER A 534 -4.91 16.45 16.78
C SER A 534 -6.02 17.35 16.21
N PHE A 535 -6.00 18.67 16.45
CA PHE A 535 -6.85 19.64 15.76
C PHE A 535 -6.21 20.18 14.48
N ASN A 536 -4.91 19.97 14.26
CA ASN A 536 -4.27 20.32 12.98
C ASN A 536 -4.68 19.33 11.90
N GLN A 537 -4.81 19.82 10.67
CA GLN A 537 -5.13 18.98 9.52
C GLN A 537 -4.07 17.89 9.34
N PRO A 538 -4.44 16.60 9.30
CA PRO A 538 -3.52 15.55 8.90
C PRO A 538 -3.26 15.66 7.39
N LEU A 539 -2.00 15.85 6.99
CA LEU A 539 -1.60 15.84 5.57
C LEU A 539 -1.09 14.47 5.11
N PHE A 540 -1.47 13.42 5.85
CA PHE A 540 -1.31 12.01 5.50
C PHE A 540 -2.58 11.27 5.89
N GLU A 541 -3.41 10.90 4.92
CA GLU A 541 -4.76 10.39 5.13
C GLU A 541 -5.11 9.24 4.18
N PHE A 542 -5.93 8.30 4.66
CA PHE A 542 -6.54 7.24 3.84
C PHE A 542 -5.57 6.29 3.10
N SER A 543 -4.34 6.14 3.62
CA SER A 543 -3.30 5.28 3.03
C SER A 543 -3.74 3.82 2.81
N GLY A 544 -3.07 3.14 1.89
CA GLY A 544 -3.24 1.69 1.61
C GLY A 544 -2.70 0.75 2.72
N ALA A 545 -2.35 1.26 3.90
CA ALA A 545 -1.77 0.50 5.00
C ALA A 545 -2.76 -0.49 5.63
N CYS A 546 -2.23 -1.47 6.38
CA CYS A 546 -3.05 -2.46 7.09
C CYS A 546 -4.01 -1.82 8.11
N ALA A 547 -5.19 -2.43 8.31
CA ALA A 547 -6.11 -2.03 9.38
C ALA A 547 -5.40 -2.15 10.75
N GLY A 548 -5.16 -1.02 11.42
CA GLY A 548 -4.46 -0.97 12.72
C GLY A 548 -2.93 -0.86 12.64
N CYS A 549 -2.38 -0.52 11.47
CA CYS A 549 -0.93 -0.37 11.23
C CYS A 549 -0.25 0.52 12.30
N GLY A 550 0.89 0.07 12.83
CA GLY A 550 1.69 0.81 13.81
C GLY A 550 2.69 1.80 13.22
N GLU A 551 2.79 1.94 11.89
CA GLU A 551 3.72 2.88 11.24
C GLU A 551 3.08 4.26 11.04
N THR A 552 1.88 4.29 10.45
CA THR A 552 1.24 5.52 9.96
C THR A 552 0.86 6.56 11.02
N PRO A 553 0.58 6.23 12.31
CA PRO A 553 0.36 7.27 13.32
C PRO A 553 1.55 8.21 13.50
N TYR A 554 2.78 7.72 13.30
CA TYR A 554 3.99 8.57 13.37
C TYR A 554 4.08 9.52 12.19
N ILE A 555 3.85 9.03 10.96
CA ILE A 555 3.86 9.85 9.75
C ILE A 555 2.76 10.92 9.82
N LYS A 556 1.55 10.54 10.25
CA LYS A 556 0.45 11.48 10.46
C LYS A 556 0.81 12.57 11.49
N ALA A 557 1.45 12.19 12.61
CA ALA A 557 1.88 13.18 13.60
C ALA A 557 2.96 14.12 13.02
N LEU A 558 3.88 13.59 12.20
CA LEU A 558 4.90 14.38 11.52
C LEU A 558 4.28 15.39 10.54
N THR A 559 3.28 14.98 9.75
CA THR A 559 2.61 15.89 8.81
C THR A 559 1.74 16.93 9.49
N GLN A 560 1.17 16.64 10.66
CA GLN A 560 0.45 17.63 11.49
C GLN A 560 1.38 18.67 12.14
N LEU A 561 2.68 18.36 12.26
CA LEU A 561 3.70 19.27 12.80
C LEU A 561 4.33 20.15 11.71
N TYR A 562 4.70 19.55 10.58
CA TYR A 562 5.58 20.19 9.59
C TYR A 562 5.07 20.12 8.15
N GLY A 563 3.88 19.55 7.93
CA GLY A 563 3.47 19.08 6.60
C GLY A 563 3.40 20.16 5.51
N ASP A 564 3.26 21.43 5.88
CA ASP A 564 3.27 22.57 4.96
C ASP A 564 4.67 22.99 4.48
N HIS A 565 5.74 22.39 5.00
CA HIS A 565 7.12 22.60 4.54
C HIS A 565 7.98 21.33 4.69
N LEU A 566 7.32 20.16 4.69
CA LEU A 566 7.95 18.85 4.86
C LEU A 566 8.44 18.30 3.52
N VAL A 567 9.68 17.84 3.48
CA VAL A 567 10.26 17.12 2.33
C VAL A 567 10.64 15.72 2.78
N ILE A 568 10.15 14.70 2.08
CA ILE A 568 10.29 13.29 2.44
C ILE A 568 11.05 12.53 1.36
N ALA A 569 12.23 12.03 1.73
CA ALA A 569 12.87 10.91 1.06
C ALA A 569 12.39 9.61 1.73
N ASN A 570 11.72 8.74 1.00
CA ASN A 570 11.17 7.51 1.56
C ASN A 570 11.89 6.28 0.99
N ALA A 571 12.40 5.41 1.85
CA ALA A 571 13.00 4.15 1.43
C ALA A 571 11.93 3.19 0.90
N THR A 572 12.30 2.32 -0.04
CA THR A 572 11.37 1.28 -0.49
C THR A 572 11.02 0.33 0.67
N GLY A 573 9.74 0.11 0.91
CA GLY A 573 9.25 -0.67 2.05
C GLY A 573 7.75 -0.49 2.26
N CYS A 574 7.21 -0.89 3.41
CA CYS A 574 5.78 -0.66 3.71
C CYS A 574 5.41 0.81 3.52
N SER A 575 6.25 1.73 4.02
CA SER A 575 6.05 3.18 3.94
C SER A 575 5.98 3.73 2.52
N SER A 576 6.74 3.18 1.56
CA SER A 576 6.59 3.59 0.16
C SER A 576 5.36 2.96 -0.51
N ILE A 577 5.02 1.71 -0.16
CA ILE A 577 3.85 1.04 -0.74
C ILE A 577 2.56 1.74 -0.33
N TYR A 578 2.31 1.95 0.96
CA TYR A 578 1.09 2.66 1.37
C TYR A 578 1.19 4.18 1.16
N GLY A 579 2.39 4.72 0.97
CA GLY A 579 2.67 6.15 0.82
C GLY A 579 2.66 6.66 -0.62
N GLY A 580 2.77 5.78 -1.62
CA GLY A 580 2.84 6.19 -3.02
C GLY A 580 2.68 5.06 -4.03
N SER A 581 1.69 4.17 -3.86
CA SER A 581 1.33 3.19 -4.89
C SER A 581 0.36 3.80 -5.89
N PHE A 582 0.81 3.96 -7.14
CA PHE A 582 0.00 4.51 -8.22
C PHE A 582 -1.36 3.80 -8.34
N PRO A 583 -2.49 4.53 -8.47
CA PRO A 583 -2.60 5.98 -8.72
C PRO A 583 -2.86 6.81 -7.43
N ALA A 584 -2.74 6.21 -6.25
CA ALA A 584 -3.22 6.81 -5.00
C ALA A 584 -2.07 7.25 -4.09
N THR A 585 -2.07 8.53 -3.71
CA THR A 585 -1.19 9.06 -2.66
C THR A 585 -2.00 9.57 -1.46
N PRO A 586 -1.64 9.16 -0.22
CA PRO A 586 -2.23 9.68 1.02
C PRO A 586 -1.68 11.05 1.43
N TYR A 587 -0.57 11.50 0.83
CA TYR A 587 -0.02 12.82 1.09
C TYR A 587 -0.88 13.86 0.38
N THR A 588 -1.34 14.87 1.12
CA THR A 588 -2.27 15.90 0.64
C THR A 588 -1.78 17.29 1.01
N THR A 589 -2.49 18.31 0.54
CA THR A 589 -2.18 19.72 0.82
C THR A 589 -3.19 20.34 1.79
N ASN A 590 -2.77 21.37 2.50
CA ASN A 590 -3.66 22.23 3.26
C ASN A 590 -4.44 23.18 2.32
N ALA A 591 -5.31 24.02 2.90
CA ALA A 591 -6.12 24.99 2.15
C ALA A 591 -5.29 26.06 1.38
N GLU A 592 -4.02 26.28 1.76
CA GLU A 592 -3.10 27.19 1.06
C GLU A 592 -2.34 26.48 -0.09
N GLY A 593 -2.56 25.18 -0.30
CA GLY A 593 -1.88 24.38 -1.33
C GLY A 593 -0.50 23.84 -0.92
N PHE A 594 -0.11 23.97 0.36
CA PHE A 594 1.14 23.44 0.87
C PHE A 594 0.95 22.04 1.46
N GLY A 595 1.87 21.13 1.15
CA GLY A 595 1.85 19.77 1.66
C GLY A 595 3.20 19.08 1.50
N PRO A 596 3.36 17.84 2.02
CA PRO A 596 4.62 17.15 1.97
C PRO A 596 5.06 16.86 0.53
N ALA A 597 6.28 17.25 0.18
CA ALA A 597 6.92 16.80 -1.06
C ALA A 597 7.52 15.41 -0.82
N TRP A 598 6.97 14.38 -1.46
CA TRP A 598 7.34 12.98 -1.22
C TRP A 598 8.00 12.35 -2.45
N ALA A 599 9.09 11.63 -2.24
CA ALA A 599 9.71 10.81 -3.29
C ALA A 599 10.29 9.51 -2.72
N ASN A 600 10.24 8.44 -3.51
CA ASN A 600 10.97 7.19 -3.28
C ASN A 600 12.00 7.00 -4.40
N SER A 601 13.29 6.95 -4.05
CA SER A 601 14.36 6.53 -4.95
C SER A 601 14.42 4.99 -4.97
N LEU A 602 15.30 4.39 -4.16
CA LEU A 602 15.46 2.94 -4.06
C LEU A 602 15.30 2.46 -2.61
N PHE A 603 15.66 1.19 -2.38
CA PHE A 603 15.62 0.59 -1.05
C PHE A 603 16.88 0.92 -0.26
N GLU A 604 18.03 0.93 -0.93
CA GLU A 604 19.37 1.03 -0.37
C GLU A 604 19.85 2.46 -0.14
N ASP A 605 19.37 3.44 -0.90
CA ASP A 605 19.98 4.77 -1.05
C ASP A 605 19.22 5.91 -0.35
N ASN A 606 18.20 5.59 0.45
CA ASN A 606 17.28 6.62 0.93
C ASN A 606 17.93 7.70 1.80
N ALA A 607 18.97 7.36 2.56
CA ALA A 607 19.68 8.33 3.38
C ALA A 607 20.44 9.33 2.48
N GLU A 608 21.18 8.79 1.51
CA GLU A 608 21.94 9.52 0.51
C GLU A 608 21.04 10.37 -0.39
N PHE A 609 19.86 9.84 -0.74
CA PHE A 609 18.85 10.52 -1.52
C PHE A 609 18.30 11.74 -0.80
N GLY A 610 17.86 11.58 0.46
CA GLY A 610 17.42 12.71 1.29
C GLY A 610 18.54 13.70 1.59
N PHE A 611 19.78 13.23 1.71
CA PHE A 611 20.94 14.09 1.87
C PHE A 611 21.18 14.93 0.62
N GLY A 612 21.10 14.33 -0.57
CA GLY A 612 21.14 15.05 -1.85
C GLY A 612 20.06 16.11 -1.99
N MET A 613 18.82 15.81 -1.59
CA MET A 613 17.73 16.82 -1.53
C MET A 613 18.13 17.99 -0.64
N ARG A 614 18.61 17.72 0.57
CA ARG A 614 19.03 18.75 1.53
C ARG A 614 20.14 19.64 0.97
N ILE A 615 21.15 19.08 0.31
CA ILE A 615 22.21 19.86 -0.34
C ILE A 615 21.65 20.71 -1.48
N ALA A 616 20.72 20.17 -2.29
CA ALA A 616 20.09 20.92 -3.36
C ALA A 616 19.26 22.11 -2.83
N TYR A 617 18.43 21.90 -1.79
CA TYR A 617 17.67 22.98 -1.15
C TYR A 617 18.61 24.08 -0.64
N GLU A 618 19.65 23.74 0.12
CA GLU A 618 20.58 24.75 0.62
C GLU A 618 21.33 25.49 -0.49
N THR A 619 21.73 24.80 -1.56
CA THR A 619 22.36 25.45 -2.73
C THR A 619 21.43 26.51 -3.34
N MET A 620 20.14 26.20 -3.46
CA MET A 620 19.16 27.17 -3.98
C MET A 620 18.91 28.32 -3.00
N ARG A 621 18.94 28.04 -1.69
CA ARG A 621 18.79 29.05 -0.64
C ARG A 621 20.03 29.94 -0.48
N ASP A 622 21.21 29.45 -0.79
CA ASP A 622 22.44 30.25 -0.90
C ASP A 622 22.35 31.23 -2.06
N ARG A 623 21.77 30.80 -3.18
CA ARG A 623 21.47 31.69 -4.30
C ARG A 623 20.45 32.77 -3.93
N VAL A 624 19.39 32.42 -3.19
CA VAL A 624 18.44 33.42 -2.65
C VAL A 624 19.17 34.41 -1.75
N GLN A 625 19.99 33.93 -0.81
CA GLN A 625 20.74 34.80 0.11
C GLN A 625 21.68 35.75 -0.64
N THR A 626 22.41 35.22 -1.64
CA THR A 626 23.34 36.00 -2.46
C THR A 626 22.60 37.11 -3.20
N LEU A 627 21.49 36.78 -3.87
CA LEU A 627 20.66 37.76 -4.58
C LEU A 627 20.05 38.82 -3.64
N LEU A 628 19.63 38.41 -2.44
CA LEU A 628 19.12 39.36 -1.46
C LEU A 628 20.24 40.31 -1.01
N PHE A 629 21.40 39.77 -0.64
CA PHE A 629 22.54 40.54 -0.15
C PHE A 629 23.10 41.52 -1.20
N ASP A 630 23.36 41.04 -2.42
CA ASP A 630 23.98 41.82 -3.49
C ASP A 630 23.12 43.02 -3.94
N HIS A 631 21.79 42.94 -3.72
CA HIS A 631 20.82 43.96 -4.12
C HIS A 631 20.16 44.68 -2.94
N LEU A 632 20.64 44.51 -1.69
CA LEU A 632 20.05 45.16 -0.51
C LEU A 632 19.90 46.67 -0.66
N ASP A 633 20.85 47.34 -1.31
CA ASP A 633 20.84 48.80 -1.52
C ASP A 633 19.97 49.23 -2.70
N ASP A 634 19.61 48.30 -3.60
CA ASP A 634 18.71 48.56 -4.73
C ASP A 634 17.23 48.35 -4.35
N MET A 635 16.94 47.79 -3.17
CA MET A 635 15.60 47.49 -2.71
C MET A 635 14.90 48.69 -2.05
N PRO A 636 13.57 48.85 -2.22
CA PRO A 636 12.78 49.74 -1.38
C PRO A 636 12.93 49.38 0.11
N GLU A 637 12.88 50.37 1.00
CA GLU A 637 13.11 50.20 2.45
C GLU A 637 12.32 49.05 3.07
N ASP A 638 11.03 48.92 2.74
CA ASP A 638 10.16 47.88 3.25
C ASP A 638 10.66 46.47 2.87
N LEU A 639 11.11 46.29 1.63
CA LEU A 639 11.68 45.02 1.15
C LEU A 639 13.09 44.79 1.69
N LYS A 640 13.89 45.85 1.83
CA LYS A 640 15.23 45.82 2.42
C LYS A 640 15.20 45.32 3.86
N ALA A 641 14.24 45.80 4.67
CA ALA A 641 14.04 45.35 6.05
C ALA A 641 13.67 43.86 6.11
N LEU A 642 12.77 43.39 5.24
CA LEU A 642 12.39 41.97 5.17
C LEU A 642 13.54 41.09 4.69
N ALA A 643 14.30 41.53 3.67
CA ALA A 643 15.46 40.83 3.15
C ALA A 643 16.56 40.68 4.22
N THR A 644 16.83 41.76 4.97
CA THR A 644 17.77 41.74 6.10
C THR A 644 17.33 40.74 7.17
N SER A 645 16.06 40.80 7.57
CA SER A 645 15.48 39.87 8.54
C SER A 645 15.56 38.42 8.06
N TRP A 646 15.34 38.17 6.76
CA TRP A 646 15.46 36.84 6.17
C TRP A 646 16.89 36.31 6.25
N ILE A 647 17.89 37.15 5.92
CA ILE A 647 19.31 36.78 5.98
C ILE A 647 19.70 36.41 7.43
N GLU A 648 19.28 37.20 8.41
CA GLU A 648 19.55 36.96 9.83
C GLU A 648 18.87 35.70 10.38
N ASN A 649 17.70 35.35 9.83
CA ASN A 649 16.85 34.26 10.34
C ASN A 649 16.73 33.07 9.38
N ARG A 650 17.62 32.93 8.40
CA ARG A 650 17.57 31.89 7.35
C ARG A 650 17.40 30.46 7.91
N LYS A 651 17.87 30.18 9.11
CA LYS A 651 17.75 28.85 9.74
C LYS A 651 16.42 28.58 10.46
N ASN A 652 15.55 29.58 10.57
CA ASN A 652 14.27 29.46 11.26
C ASN A 652 13.11 29.29 10.26
N ALA A 653 12.47 28.13 10.28
CA ALA A 653 11.38 27.81 9.35
C ALA A 653 10.15 28.69 9.54
N GLU A 654 9.73 28.94 10.78
CA GLU A 654 8.58 29.79 11.08
C GLU A 654 8.78 31.22 10.57
N ILE A 655 9.94 31.83 10.90
CA ILE A 655 10.26 33.20 10.50
C ILE A 655 10.37 33.31 8.98
N THR A 656 11.16 32.44 8.34
CA THR A 656 11.39 32.52 6.88
C THR A 656 10.12 32.29 6.07
N ARG A 657 9.18 31.47 6.57
CA ARG A 657 7.86 31.29 5.96
C ARG A 657 6.98 32.53 6.07
N ASN A 658 6.95 33.19 7.23
CA ASN A 658 6.21 34.43 7.40
C ASN A 658 6.78 35.53 6.50
N LEU A 659 8.10 35.68 6.49
CA LEU A 659 8.80 36.62 5.60
C LEU A 659 8.51 36.34 4.12
N ARG A 660 8.45 35.07 3.70
CA ARG A 660 8.04 34.71 2.33
C ARG A 660 6.68 35.30 1.96
N LYS A 661 5.68 35.21 2.85
CA LYS A 661 4.32 35.74 2.60
C LYS A 661 4.34 37.25 2.37
N ASP A 662 5.20 37.97 3.09
CA ASP A 662 5.32 39.43 3.02
C ASP A 662 6.21 39.90 1.84
N MET A 663 7.28 39.16 1.51
CA MET A 663 8.24 39.53 0.48
C MET A 663 7.70 39.32 -0.95
N ILE A 664 6.95 38.24 -1.21
CA ILE A 664 6.49 37.90 -2.57
C ILE A 664 5.66 39.05 -3.19
N PRO A 665 4.63 39.61 -2.52
CA PRO A 665 3.83 40.69 -3.12
C PRO A 665 4.63 41.97 -3.39
N LEU A 666 5.71 42.23 -2.66
CA LEU A 666 6.60 43.37 -2.89
C LEU A 666 7.51 43.13 -4.09
N LEU A 667 8.06 41.91 -4.22
CA LEU A 667 8.88 41.50 -5.37
C LEU A 667 8.08 41.51 -6.67
N GLU A 668 6.81 41.08 -6.66
CA GLU A 668 5.93 41.09 -7.85
C GLU A 668 5.64 42.50 -8.39
N LYS A 669 5.68 43.52 -7.53
CA LYS A 669 5.47 44.92 -7.91
C LYS A 669 6.74 45.59 -8.45
N LEU A 670 7.91 44.97 -8.27
CA LEU A 670 9.19 45.55 -8.60
C LEU A 670 9.65 45.10 -9.99
N ASP A 671 9.72 46.04 -10.94
CA ASP A 671 10.26 45.76 -12.27
C ASP A 671 11.80 45.84 -12.28
N ALA A 672 12.43 44.91 -11.57
CA ALA A 672 13.88 44.78 -11.50
C ALA A 672 14.34 43.37 -11.91
N PRO A 673 15.50 43.22 -12.58
CA PRO A 673 16.03 41.90 -12.95
C PRO A 673 16.19 40.96 -11.75
N PHE A 674 16.72 41.45 -10.62
CA PHE A 674 16.90 40.65 -9.40
C PHE A 674 15.57 40.20 -8.80
N ALA A 675 14.52 41.04 -8.87
CA ALA A 675 13.20 40.68 -8.37
C ALA A 675 12.58 39.53 -9.18
N LYS A 676 12.72 39.58 -10.51
CA LYS A 676 12.28 38.48 -11.41
C LYS A 676 13.05 37.18 -11.15
N GLU A 677 14.32 37.28 -10.79
CA GLU A 677 15.13 36.11 -10.43
C GLU A 677 14.72 35.52 -9.08
N LEU A 678 14.56 36.37 -8.05
CA LEU A 678 14.06 35.96 -6.73
C LEU A 678 12.68 35.31 -6.80
N LEU A 679 11.77 35.82 -7.65
CA LEU A 679 10.44 35.24 -7.85
C LEU A 679 10.48 33.83 -8.45
N LYS A 680 11.49 33.49 -9.26
CA LYS A 680 11.71 32.11 -9.73
C LYS A 680 12.19 31.17 -8.61
N LEU A 681 12.69 31.73 -7.51
CA LEU A 681 13.22 31.01 -6.35
C LEU A 681 12.30 31.10 -5.14
N LYS A 682 11.07 31.61 -5.29
CA LYS A 682 10.15 31.91 -4.17
C LYS A 682 9.86 30.71 -3.27
N ASP A 683 9.96 29.49 -3.78
CA ASP A 683 9.72 28.27 -3.01
C ASP A 683 10.89 27.89 -2.09
N TYR A 684 12.06 28.49 -2.30
CA TYR A 684 13.25 28.33 -1.46
C TYR A 684 13.37 29.39 -0.36
N PHE A 685 12.45 30.37 -0.29
CA PHE A 685 12.49 31.38 0.79
C PHE A 685 12.26 30.71 2.15
N ALA A 686 11.30 29.79 2.24
CA ALA A 686 11.05 29.04 3.46
C ALA A 686 12.16 28.00 3.69
N LYS A 687 12.63 27.86 4.94
CA LYS A 687 13.37 26.65 5.34
C LYS A 687 12.40 25.46 5.31
N VAL A 688 12.80 24.40 4.62
CA VAL A 688 12.08 23.11 4.60
C VAL A 688 12.56 22.20 5.73
N SER A 689 11.71 21.28 6.15
CA SER A 689 12.04 20.22 7.10
C SER A 689 12.35 18.93 6.31
N GLN A 690 13.62 18.54 6.22
CA GLN A 690 14.05 17.35 5.47
C GLN A 690 13.95 16.09 6.34
N TRP A 691 13.15 15.11 5.90
CA TRP A 691 12.97 13.82 6.56
C TRP A 691 13.28 12.65 5.64
N MET A 692 14.03 11.67 6.14
CA MET A 692 14.24 10.36 5.52
C MET A 692 13.42 9.31 6.29
N ILE A 693 12.40 8.74 5.66
CA ILE A 693 11.49 7.78 6.29
C ILE A 693 11.75 6.38 5.73
N GLY A 694 11.87 5.38 6.59
CA GLY A 694 11.99 3.99 6.12
C GLY A 694 11.84 2.96 7.24
N GLY A 695 11.64 1.70 6.85
CA GLY A 695 11.50 0.59 7.78
C GLY A 695 12.84 0.10 8.35
N ASP A 696 12.78 -0.84 9.29
CA ASP A 696 13.98 -1.41 9.89
C ASP A 696 14.88 -2.17 8.90
N GLY A 697 14.31 -2.79 7.87
CA GLY A 697 15.12 -3.46 6.84
C GLY A 697 15.97 -2.53 5.99
N TRP A 698 15.55 -1.28 5.83
CA TRP A 698 16.43 -0.25 5.26
C TRP A 698 17.50 0.13 6.29
N ALA A 699 17.07 0.56 7.47
CA ALA A 699 17.95 1.25 8.41
C ALA A 699 18.98 0.37 9.12
N TYR A 700 18.66 -0.91 9.35
CA TYR A 700 19.55 -1.84 10.06
C TYR A 700 20.40 -2.68 9.12
N ASP A 701 19.95 -2.85 7.88
CA ASP A 701 20.50 -3.78 6.90
C ASP A 701 21.04 -3.09 5.65
N ILE A 702 20.22 -2.92 4.60
CA ILE A 702 20.72 -2.59 3.26
C ILE A 702 21.20 -1.14 3.14
N GLY A 703 20.48 -0.18 3.74
CA GLY A 703 20.82 1.24 3.72
C GLY A 703 21.58 1.73 4.95
N TYR A 704 21.97 0.83 5.85
CA TYR A 704 22.69 1.22 7.06
C TYR A 704 24.01 1.93 6.76
N GLY A 705 24.76 1.51 5.73
CA GLY A 705 25.99 2.19 5.33
C GLY A 705 25.75 3.65 4.93
N GLY A 706 24.66 3.90 4.21
CA GLY A 706 24.19 5.25 3.87
C GLY A 706 23.78 6.07 5.08
N ILE A 707 22.99 5.49 5.99
CA ILE A 707 22.62 6.17 7.25
C ILE A 707 23.85 6.54 8.06
N ASP A 708 24.76 5.59 8.27
CA ASP A 708 25.99 5.81 9.04
C ASP A 708 26.82 6.96 8.44
N HIS A 709 26.96 6.99 7.11
CA HIS A 709 27.63 8.08 6.42
C HIS A 709 26.89 9.43 6.60
N VAL A 710 25.58 9.46 6.42
CA VAL A 710 24.78 10.70 6.52
C VAL A 710 24.80 11.28 7.93
N ILE A 711 24.61 10.46 8.97
CA ILE A 711 24.62 10.96 10.36
C ILE A 711 26.03 11.30 10.87
N ALA A 712 27.09 10.78 10.23
CA ALA A 712 28.45 11.19 10.53
C ALA A 712 28.79 12.60 9.99
N ASN A 713 27.97 13.12 9.07
CA ASN A 713 28.07 14.48 8.56
C ASN A 713 27.16 15.42 9.39
N ASN A 714 27.64 16.63 9.65
CA ASN A 714 26.92 17.60 10.48
C ASN A 714 25.87 18.42 9.70
N GLU A 715 25.09 17.76 8.86
CA GLU A 715 23.99 18.39 8.10
C GLU A 715 22.65 18.25 8.84
N ASP A 716 21.80 19.27 8.71
CA ASP A 716 20.45 19.33 9.28
C ASP A 716 19.49 18.43 8.49
N VAL A 717 19.42 17.16 8.90
CA VAL A 717 18.56 16.12 8.33
C VAL A 717 17.94 15.26 9.43
N ASN A 718 16.71 14.83 9.20
CA ASN A 718 15.97 14.01 10.16
C ASN A 718 15.70 12.62 9.58
N ILE A 719 15.95 11.56 10.35
CA ILE A 719 15.69 10.17 9.97
C ILE A 719 14.61 9.60 10.87
N LEU A 720 13.52 9.09 10.29
CA LEU A 720 12.48 8.34 10.98
C LEU A 720 12.52 6.87 10.57
N VAL A 721 12.96 6.02 11.50
CA VAL A 721 12.97 4.57 11.34
C VAL A 721 11.69 3.97 11.93
N LEU A 722 10.86 3.38 11.08
CA LEU A 722 9.64 2.66 11.45
C LEU A 722 10.01 1.19 11.74
N ASP A 723 10.34 0.91 12.99
CA ASP A 723 10.93 -0.37 13.40
C ASP A 723 9.84 -1.41 13.67
N THR A 724 9.60 -2.25 12.65
CA THR A 724 8.69 -3.39 12.72
C THR A 724 9.42 -4.68 13.08
N GLU A 725 10.73 -4.64 13.29
CA GLU A 725 11.55 -5.80 13.65
C GLU A 725 11.56 -6.96 12.63
N VAL A 726 11.07 -6.73 11.42
CA VAL A 726 11.04 -7.67 10.28
C VAL A 726 10.90 -6.91 8.96
N TYR A 727 11.20 -7.54 7.83
CA TYR A 727 10.88 -6.98 6.53
C TYR A 727 9.38 -7.18 6.25
N SER A 728 8.58 -6.27 6.78
CA SER A 728 7.12 -6.34 6.73
C SER A 728 6.58 -6.37 5.29
N ASN A 729 7.21 -5.65 4.36
CA ASN A 729 6.68 -5.54 3.00
C ASN A 729 6.73 -6.87 2.23
N THR A 730 7.86 -7.55 2.30
CA THR A 730 8.17 -8.76 1.52
C THR A 730 7.68 -10.05 2.19
N GLY A 731 6.81 -9.92 3.19
CA GLY A 731 6.14 -11.00 3.91
C GLY A 731 6.96 -11.60 5.04
N GLY A 732 7.59 -10.76 5.87
CA GLY A 732 8.14 -11.15 7.18
C GLY A 732 9.48 -11.87 7.14
N GLN A 733 10.45 -11.37 6.38
CA GLN A 733 11.85 -11.83 6.47
C GLN A 733 12.53 -11.29 7.73
N SER A 734 13.45 -12.06 8.29
CA SER A 734 14.28 -11.61 9.40
C SER A 734 15.17 -10.44 8.99
N SER A 735 15.31 -9.44 9.87
CA SER A 735 16.22 -8.30 9.76
C SER A 735 17.23 -8.30 10.91
N LYS A 736 18.26 -7.43 10.84
CA LYS A 736 19.16 -7.22 12.00
C LYS A 736 18.45 -6.56 13.19
N SER A 737 17.28 -5.96 12.98
CA SER A 737 16.47 -5.37 14.04
C SER A 737 15.60 -6.43 14.77
N ALA A 738 15.41 -7.62 14.19
CA ALA A 738 14.67 -8.72 14.81
C ALA A 738 15.32 -9.20 16.13
N PRO A 739 14.58 -9.36 17.24
CA PRO A 739 15.14 -9.84 18.51
C PRO A 739 15.40 -11.35 18.58
N THR A 740 16.13 -11.76 19.62
CA THR A 740 16.41 -13.17 19.89
C THR A 740 15.12 -13.98 20.03
N GLY A 741 15.01 -15.16 19.43
CA GLY A 741 13.84 -16.03 19.55
C GLY A 741 12.67 -15.70 18.62
N SER A 742 12.70 -14.59 17.88
CA SER A 742 11.63 -14.29 16.92
C SER A 742 11.70 -15.22 15.70
N ILE A 743 10.57 -15.80 15.32
CA ILE A 743 10.38 -16.53 14.06
C ILE A 743 10.08 -15.56 12.94
N ALA A 744 10.78 -15.73 11.82
CA ALA A 744 10.57 -15.03 10.56
C ALA A 744 11.11 -15.92 9.41
N LYS A 745 10.89 -15.55 8.15
CA LYS A 745 11.61 -16.21 7.04
C LYS A 745 13.13 -16.04 7.24
N PHE A 746 13.88 -17.10 6.97
CA PHE A 746 15.32 -17.27 7.28
C PHE A 746 15.68 -17.49 8.75
N THR A 747 14.73 -17.38 9.69
CA THR A 747 14.91 -17.71 11.12
C THR A 747 13.75 -18.56 11.65
N ALA A 748 13.40 -19.63 10.93
CA ALA A 748 12.24 -20.48 11.26
C ALA A 748 12.35 -21.18 12.62
N ALA A 749 13.58 -21.43 13.10
CA ALA A 749 13.86 -22.00 14.43
C ALA A 749 14.01 -20.92 15.53
N GLY A 750 13.62 -19.67 15.25
CA GLY A 750 13.91 -18.52 16.11
C GLY A 750 15.29 -17.94 15.84
N LYS A 751 15.42 -16.61 15.89
CA LYS A 751 16.69 -15.93 15.67
C LYS A 751 17.64 -16.14 16.85
N GLY A 752 18.83 -16.69 16.60
CA GLY A 752 19.82 -16.96 17.67
C GLY A 752 20.59 -15.73 18.18
N THR A 753 20.60 -14.63 17.42
CA THR A 753 21.37 -13.41 17.72
C THR A 753 20.48 -12.27 18.20
N LYS A 754 20.98 -11.44 19.12
CA LYS A 754 20.29 -10.24 19.61
C LYS A 754 19.97 -9.23 18.49
N LYS A 755 19.06 -8.30 18.80
CA LYS A 755 18.78 -7.10 18.00
C LYS A 755 20.05 -6.23 17.91
N LYS A 756 20.40 -5.75 16.70
CA LYS A 756 21.40 -4.70 16.51
C LYS A 756 20.92 -3.42 17.18
N ASP A 757 21.79 -2.74 17.93
CA ASP A 757 21.42 -1.54 18.68
C ASP A 757 21.79 -0.28 17.87
N LEU A 758 20.91 0.11 16.92
CA LEU A 758 21.15 1.25 16.04
C LEU A 758 21.24 2.57 16.82
N ALA A 759 20.43 2.72 17.88
CA ALA A 759 20.48 3.91 18.72
C ALA A 759 21.85 4.05 19.42
N ALA A 760 22.37 2.97 20.01
CA ALA A 760 23.69 3.01 20.65
C ALA A 760 24.82 3.33 19.66
N ILE A 761 24.73 2.83 18.43
CA ILE A 761 25.69 3.17 17.36
C ILE A 761 25.60 4.66 17.03
N ALA A 762 24.41 5.20 16.78
CA ALA A 762 24.23 6.61 16.46
C ALA A 762 24.70 7.54 17.60
N MET A 763 24.38 7.20 18.85
CA MET A 763 24.83 7.96 20.04
C MET A 763 26.36 8.00 20.17
N SER A 764 27.09 7.04 19.60
CA SER A 764 28.56 7.00 19.70
C SER A 764 29.26 8.15 18.97
N TYR A 765 28.58 8.82 18.03
CA TYR A 765 29.10 10.01 17.35
C TYR A 765 29.10 11.27 18.23
N GLY A 766 28.30 11.30 19.30
CA GLY A 766 28.18 12.43 20.24
C GLY A 766 27.39 13.63 19.72
N HIS A 767 27.44 13.93 18.43
CA HIS A 767 26.78 15.08 17.79
C HIS A 767 25.46 14.75 17.07
N VAL A 768 24.99 13.50 17.17
CA VAL A 768 23.73 13.05 16.54
C VAL A 768 22.62 13.07 17.59
N TYR A 769 21.50 13.72 17.30
CA TYR A 769 20.31 13.59 18.15
C TYR A 769 19.68 12.20 17.94
N VAL A 770 19.43 11.46 19.02
CA VAL A 770 18.87 10.10 18.95
C VAL A 770 17.64 9.98 19.84
N ALA A 771 16.53 9.48 19.31
CA ALA A 771 15.36 9.17 20.13
C ALA A 771 14.80 7.77 19.82
N GLN A 772 14.38 7.07 20.86
CA GLN A 772 13.60 5.83 20.74
C GLN A 772 12.20 6.06 21.30
N ILE A 773 11.18 5.92 20.44
CA ILE A 773 9.80 6.38 20.70
C ILE A 773 8.79 5.22 20.58
N SER A 774 7.62 5.35 21.22
CA SER A 774 6.52 4.39 21.16
C SER A 774 5.16 5.08 21.32
N HIS A 775 4.33 5.09 20.27
CA HIS A 775 3.03 5.76 20.25
C HIS A 775 2.06 5.22 21.30
N GLY A 776 2.11 3.91 21.58
CA GLY A 776 1.24 3.26 22.55
C GLY A 776 1.66 3.55 23.99
N ALA A 777 2.97 3.72 24.21
CA ALA A 777 3.52 4.01 25.53
C ALA A 777 3.28 5.47 25.93
N SER A 778 3.60 6.42 25.04
CA SER A 778 3.45 7.86 25.33
C SER A 778 3.38 8.70 24.06
N PRO A 779 2.17 9.07 23.59
CA PRO A 779 1.99 10.07 22.53
C PRO A 779 2.67 11.41 22.83
N VAL A 780 2.76 11.78 24.11
CA VAL A 780 3.46 13.01 24.57
C VAL A 780 4.96 12.93 24.28
N GLN A 781 5.57 11.77 24.50
CA GLN A 781 7.00 11.57 24.23
C GLN A 781 7.30 11.52 22.73
N VAL A 782 6.40 10.94 21.92
CA VAL A 782 6.49 11.01 20.44
C VAL A 782 6.55 12.46 19.98
N LEU A 783 5.59 13.28 20.40
CA LEU A 783 5.52 14.69 20.03
C LEU A 783 6.78 15.45 20.45
N ARG A 784 7.24 15.24 21.69
CA ARG A 784 8.47 15.88 22.18
C ARG A 784 9.69 15.48 21.35
N ALA A 785 9.86 14.19 21.09
CA ALA A 785 11.02 13.68 20.37
C ALA A 785 11.08 14.17 18.92
N LEU A 786 9.94 14.25 18.22
CA LEU A 786 9.86 14.79 16.86
C LEU A 786 10.19 16.29 16.83
N LYS A 787 9.68 17.07 17.80
CA LYS A 787 10.01 18.50 17.92
C LYS A 787 11.47 18.77 18.26
N GLU A 788 12.04 17.98 19.15
CA GLU A 788 13.45 18.12 19.53
C GLU A 788 14.39 17.69 18.39
N ALA A 789 14.04 16.63 17.64
CA ALA A 789 14.77 16.18 16.45
C ALA A 789 14.79 17.26 15.36
N GLU A 790 13.62 17.78 15.00
CA GLU A 790 13.50 18.75 13.90
C GLU A 790 14.17 20.09 14.21
N SER A 791 14.12 20.52 15.47
CA SER A 791 14.77 21.76 15.92
C SER A 791 16.28 21.61 16.15
N PHE A 792 16.84 20.41 16.04
CA PHE A 792 18.27 20.19 16.20
C PHE A 792 18.99 20.58 14.90
N GLU A 793 19.93 21.53 14.97
CA GLU A 793 20.73 21.97 13.81
C GLU A 793 21.84 20.96 13.47
N GLY A 794 21.45 19.74 13.10
CA GLY A 794 22.36 18.64 12.80
C GLY A 794 21.60 17.34 12.50
N PRO A 795 22.30 16.21 12.42
CA PRO A 795 21.67 14.94 12.10
C PRO A 795 20.84 14.42 13.27
N SER A 796 19.60 14.02 12.97
CA SER A 796 18.65 13.45 13.92
C SER A 796 18.21 12.06 13.47
N ILE A 797 18.15 11.10 14.40
CA ILE A 797 17.56 9.77 14.16
C ILE A 797 16.53 9.40 15.23
N VAL A 798 15.31 9.13 14.78
CA VAL A 798 14.17 8.74 15.60
C VAL A 798 13.75 7.32 15.24
N ILE A 799 13.83 6.40 16.20
CA ILE A 799 13.49 4.98 16.02
C ILE A 799 12.16 4.71 16.71
N ALA A 800 11.15 4.38 15.92
CA ALA A 800 9.77 4.25 16.36
C ALA A 800 9.33 2.79 16.38
N TYR A 801 8.86 2.29 17.51
CA TYR A 801 8.30 0.93 17.57
C TYR A 801 6.98 0.88 16.79
N SER A 802 6.91 -0.01 15.79
CA SER A 802 5.77 -0.12 14.89
C SER A 802 5.18 -1.54 14.90
N PRO A 803 4.13 -1.80 15.72
CA PRO A 803 3.40 -3.06 15.69
C PRO A 803 2.90 -3.43 14.28
N CYS A 804 3.11 -4.69 13.88
CA CYS A 804 2.84 -5.18 12.52
C CYS A 804 2.01 -6.47 12.52
N ILE A 805 1.28 -6.73 11.42
CA ILE A 805 0.56 -8.01 11.21
C ILE A 805 1.51 -9.21 11.31
N GLU A 806 2.77 -9.05 10.90
CA GLU A 806 3.80 -10.09 10.94
C GLU A 806 4.22 -10.49 12.36
N HIS A 807 3.88 -9.67 13.37
CA HIS A 807 4.07 -10.06 14.78
C HIS A 807 3.07 -11.11 15.23
N GLY A 808 1.90 -11.18 14.58
CA GLY A 808 0.80 -12.06 14.95
C GLY A 808 0.32 -11.82 16.39
N ILE A 809 0.07 -10.55 16.73
CA ILE A 809 -0.41 -10.10 18.04
C ILE A 809 -1.77 -10.77 18.35
N LYS A 810 -1.91 -11.33 19.55
CA LYS A 810 -3.16 -11.92 20.02
C LYS A 810 -4.29 -10.87 20.03
N GLY A 811 -5.40 -11.19 19.37
CA GLY A 811 -6.50 -10.23 19.14
C GLY A 811 -6.27 -9.27 17.98
N GLY A 812 -5.19 -9.42 17.22
CA GLY A 812 -4.89 -8.65 16.02
C GLY A 812 -4.42 -7.22 16.28
N LEU A 813 -4.32 -6.44 15.20
CA LEU A 813 -3.82 -5.05 15.26
C LEU A 813 -4.78 -4.06 15.93
N THR A 814 -6.01 -4.46 16.28
CA THR A 814 -6.85 -3.67 17.20
C THR A 814 -6.13 -3.41 18.54
N ASN A 815 -5.22 -4.31 18.93
CA ASN A 815 -4.40 -4.19 20.12
C ASN A 815 -3.02 -3.52 19.87
N SER A 816 -2.76 -2.94 18.69
CA SER A 816 -1.43 -2.39 18.35
C SER A 816 -0.93 -1.37 19.37
N PHE A 817 -1.77 -0.41 19.77
CA PHE A 817 -1.45 0.58 20.81
C PHE A 817 -1.20 -0.07 22.19
N ALA A 818 -2.04 -1.01 22.59
CA ALA A 818 -1.87 -1.73 23.86
C ALA A 818 -0.57 -2.55 23.87
N GLN A 819 -0.24 -3.18 22.75
CA GLN A 819 0.98 -3.97 22.61
C GLN A 819 2.23 -3.09 22.64
N ALA A 820 2.22 -1.95 21.94
CA ALA A 820 3.31 -0.96 22.00
C ALA A 820 3.51 -0.40 23.42
N LYS A 821 2.42 -0.19 24.17
CA LYS A 821 2.48 0.18 25.59
C LYS A 821 3.12 -0.91 26.44
N LEU A 822 2.66 -2.16 26.27
CA LEU A 822 3.17 -3.30 27.04
C LEU A 822 4.66 -3.56 26.76
N ALA A 823 5.09 -3.43 25.51
CA ALA A 823 6.50 -3.54 25.10
C ALA A 823 7.39 -2.57 25.88
N THR A 824 6.95 -1.32 26.06
CA THR A 824 7.69 -0.35 26.88
C THR A 824 7.59 -0.64 28.38
N GLU A 825 6.41 -0.99 28.89
CA GLU A 825 6.21 -1.30 30.31
C GLU A 825 7.08 -2.46 30.81
N CYS A 826 7.25 -3.51 30.00
CA CYS A 826 8.04 -4.69 30.39
C CYS A 826 9.55 -4.54 30.13
N GLY A 827 9.98 -3.48 29.45
CA GLY A 827 11.39 -3.22 29.10
C GLY A 827 11.86 -3.82 27.76
N TYR A 828 10.94 -4.37 26.96
CA TYR A 828 11.23 -4.81 25.59
C TYR A 828 11.61 -3.63 24.68
N TRP A 829 10.91 -2.50 24.83
CA TRP A 829 11.16 -1.26 24.09
C TRP A 829 11.21 -0.04 25.01
N PRO A 830 12.33 0.22 25.70
CA PRO A 830 12.48 1.43 26.52
C PRO A 830 12.42 2.69 25.64
N THR A 831 11.86 3.79 26.13
CA THR A 831 11.81 5.06 25.40
C THR A 831 12.78 6.06 26.03
N PHE A 832 13.56 6.75 25.20
CA PHE A 832 14.60 7.69 25.65
C PHE A 832 14.92 8.69 24.55
N ARG A 833 15.69 9.72 24.92
CA ARG A 833 16.26 10.73 24.03
C ARG A 833 17.71 11.00 24.40
N PHE A 834 18.53 11.27 23.40
CA PHE A 834 19.90 11.75 23.50
C PHE A 834 19.96 13.06 22.73
N ASP A 835 20.12 14.16 23.44
CA ASP A 835 20.16 15.50 22.86
C ASP A 835 21.54 16.14 23.11
N PRO A 836 22.41 16.22 22.08
CA PRO A 836 23.75 16.79 22.19
C PRO A 836 23.77 18.23 22.75
N ARG A 837 22.71 19.01 22.56
CA ARG A 837 22.64 20.40 23.05
C ARG A 837 22.75 20.50 24.57
N ARG A 838 22.31 19.45 25.29
CA ARG A 838 22.36 19.41 26.76
C ARG A 838 23.79 19.36 27.29
N GLU A 839 24.71 18.75 26.55
CA GLU A 839 26.12 18.67 26.92
C GLU A 839 26.75 20.07 26.94
N LEU A 840 26.35 20.96 26.01
CA LEU A 840 26.77 22.37 26.01
C LEU A 840 26.32 23.14 27.26
N GLU A 841 25.28 22.66 27.95
CA GLU A 841 24.78 23.19 29.22
C GLU A 841 25.39 22.49 30.45
N GLY A 842 26.36 21.59 30.25
CA GLY A 842 26.94 20.75 31.30
C GLY A 842 25.97 19.69 31.86
N LYS A 843 24.94 19.32 31.09
CA LYS A 843 23.93 18.32 31.48
C LYS A 843 24.12 17.04 30.67
N ASN A 844 23.79 15.91 31.28
CA ASN A 844 23.80 14.63 30.57
C ASN A 844 22.83 14.67 29.37
N PRO A 845 23.31 14.40 28.13
CA PRO A 845 22.49 14.39 26.93
C PRO A 845 21.47 13.25 26.90
N PHE A 846 21.72 12.16 27.60
CA PHE A 846 20.85 10.98 27.65
C PHE A 846 19.77 11.11 28.73
N VAL A 847 18.51 10.99 28.31
CA VAL A 847 17.31 11.02 29.17
C VAL A 847 16.45 9.81 28.90
N ILE A 848 16.19 9.01 29.92
CA ILE A 848 15.22 7.91 29.84
C ILE A 848 13.82 8.47 30.11
N ASP A 849 12.91 8.31 29.15
CA ASP A 849 11.51 8.76 29.27
C ASP A 849 10.58 7.67 29.83
N SER A 850 10.93 6.39 29.64
CA SER A 850 10.16 5.25 30.17
C SER A 850 10.43 5.04 31.67
N LYS A 851 9.43 4.49 32.38
CA LYS A 851 9.60 4.03 33.76
C LYS A 851 10.53 2.80 33.84
N GLN A 852 10.93 2.43 35.05
CA GLN A 852 11.66 1.18 35.28
C GLN A 852 10.87 -0.03 34.76
N PRO A 853 11.50 -0.95 34.01
CA PRO A 853 10.84 -2.14 33.46
C PRO A 853 10.20 -3.03 34.52
N VAL A 854 8.99 -3.51 34.23
CA VAL A 854 8.30 -4.55 34.99
C VAL A 854 8.59 -5.90 34.35
N TRP A 855 9.74 -6.49 34.70
CA TRP A 855 10.26 -7.72 34.07
C TRP A 855 9.30 -8.92 34.14
N ASP A 856 8.44 -9.00 35.15
CA ASP A 856 7.47 -10.09 35.31
C ASP A 856 6.45 -10.15 34.16
N LYS A 857 6.21 -9.02 33.47
CA LYS A 857 5.33 -8.95 32.29
C LYS A 857 6.03 -9.35 30.98
N TYR A 858 7.35 -9.54 30.98
CA TYR A 858 8.14 -9.69 29.75
C TYR A 858 7.82 -10.99 29.01
N HIS A 859 7.69 -12.09 29.75
CA HIS A 859 7.40 -13.40 29.15
C HIS A 859 5.99 -13.42 28.54
N ASP A 860 5.00 -12.88 29.25
CA ASP A 860 3.62 -12.74 28.76
C ASP A 860 3.55 -11.85 27.51
N TYR A 861 4.36 -10.79 27.44
CA TYR A 861 4.49 -9.96 26.24
C TYR A 861 5.00 -10.77 25.04
N LEU A 862 6.06 -11.57 25.20
CA LEU A 862 6.56 -12.39 24.09
C LEU A 862 5.51 -13.41 23.65
N LEU A 863 4.89 -14.13 24.59
CA LEU A 863 3.91 -15.16 24.29
C LEU A 863 2.57 -14.61 23.77
N SER A 864 2.31 -13.30 23.88
CA SER A 864 1.16 -12.66 23.24
C SER A 864 1.32 -12.49 21.72
N GLU A 865 2.52 -12.74 21.18
CA GLU A 865 2.83 -12.64 19.76
C GLU A 865 3.14 -14.01 19.16
N SER A 866 2.57 -14.29 17.97
CA SER A 866 2.74 -15.58 17.30
C SER A 866 4.20 -15.84 16.89
N ARG A 867 4.95 -14.78 16.57
CA ARG A 867 6.39 -14.87 16.21
C ARG A 867 7.27 -15.43 17.34
N TYR A 868 6.79 -15.48 18.58
CA TYR A 868 7.49 -16.16 19.68
C TYR A 868 6.74 -17.41 20.16
N SER A 869 5.42 -17.33 20.32
CA SER A 869 4.62 -18.47 20.83
C SER A 869 4.60 -19.68 19.88
N GLN A 870 4.73 -19.48 18.56
CA GLN A 870 4.86 -20.60 17.61
C GLN A 870 6.15 -21.40 17.85
N LEU A 871 7.24 -20.74 18.27
CA LEU A 871 8.49 -21.43 18.56
C LEU A 871 8.33 -22.42 19.71
N ALA A 872 7.61 -22.00 20.76
CA ALA A 872 7.29 -22.83 21.90
C ALA A 872 6.42 -24.05 21.54
N GLN A 873 5.66 -23.99 20.43
CA GLN A 873 4.87 -25.12 19.93
C GLN A 873 5.70 -26.11 19.09
N ILE A 874 6.73 -25.61 18.39
CA ILE A 874 7.57 -26.44 17.51
C ILE A 874 8.68 -27.13 18.30
N ASN A 875 9.39 -26.39 19.16
CA ASN A 875 10.48 -26.89 19.99
C ASN A 875 10.47 -26.18 21.35
N PRO A 876 9.75 -26.71 22.35
CA PRO A 876 9.58 -26.06 23.65
C PRO A 876 10.88 -25.78 24.40
N GLU A 877 11.84 -26.71 24.37
CA GLU A 877 13.12 -26.58 25.09
C GLU A 877 13.98 -25.46 24.49
N HIS A 878 14.14 -25.46 23.15
CA HIS A 878 14.89 -24.40 22.47
C HIS A 878 14.19 -23.04 22.56
N ALA A 879 12.85 -23.03 22.54
CA ALA A 879 12.09 -21.81 22.77
C ALA A 879 12.38 -21.24 24.15
N ALA A 880 12.33 -22.06 25.21
CA ALA A 880 12.62 -21.60 26.57
C ALA A 880 14.02 -20.98 26.68
N GLU A 881 15.03 -21.61 26.07
CA GLU A 881 16.40 -21.08 26.00
C GLU A 881 16.46 -19.71 25.31
N LEU A 882 15.86 -19.58 24.12
CA LEU A 882 15.92 -18.34 23.34
C LEU A 882 15.09 -17.21 23.96
N LEU A 883 13.94 -17.51 24.58
CA LEU A 883 13.11 -16.52 25.25
C LEU A 883 13.75 -16.02 26.55
N ASP A 884 14.40 -16.89 27.33
CA ASP A 884 15.21 -16.43 28.47
C ASP A 884 16.39 -15.58 28.01
N LYS A 885 17.11 -16.02 26.97
CA LYS A 885 18.19 -15.23 26.37
C LYS A 885 17.71 -13.85 25.91
N ASN A 886 16.53 -13.76 25.29
CA ASN A 886 15.92 -12.49 24.91
C ASN A 886 15.71 -11.56 26.13
N LEU A 887 15.16 -12.08 27.23
CA LEU A 887 15.02 -11.34 28.48
C LEU A 887 16.37 -10.87 29.04
N GLN A 888 17.39 -11.73 29.03
CA GLN A 888 18.74 -11.37 29.49
C GLN A 888 19.36 -10.27 28.61
N ASP A 889 19.19 -10.34 27.29
CA ASP A 889 19.64 -9.30 26.35
C ASP A 889 18.95 -7.95 26.64
N ALA A 890 17.64 -7.95 26.91
CA ALA A 890 16.90 -6.74 27.28
C ALA A 890 17.34 -6.16 28.64
N LYS A 891 17.54 -7.01 29.65
CA LYS A 891 18.11 -6.61 30.95
C LYS A 891 19.51 -6.00 30.78
N ARG A 892 20.35 -6.60 29.96
CA ARG A 892 21.71 -6.09 29.66
C ARG A 892 21.65 -4.71 28.99
N ARG A 893 20.77 -4.54 28.00
CA ARG A 893 20.55 -3.24 27.33
C ARG A 893 20.04 -2.18 28.30
N TRP A 894 19.10 -2.52 29.19
CA TRP A 894 18.64 -1.59 30.23
C TRP A 894 19.78 -1.15 31.18
N GLN A 895 20.66 -2.07 31.57
CA GLN A 895 21.83 -1.71 32.39
C GLN A 895 22.80 -0.80 31.63
N MET A 896 22.97 -0.99 30.32
CA MET A 896 23.75 -0.09 29.47
C MET A 896 23.17 1.32 29.46
N TYR A 897 21.86 1.48 29.29
CA TYR A 897 21.20 2.80 29.36
C TYR A 897 21.31 3.46 30.73
N LYS A 898 21.26 2.70 31.82
CA LYS A 898 21.55 3.24 33.15
C LYS A 898 22.99 3.73 33.32
N ARG A 899 23.96 3.14 32.60
CA ARG A 899 25.35 3.64 32.58
C ARG A 899 25.44 4.96 31.84
N TYR A 900 24.79 5.09 30.68
CA TYR A 900 24.70 6.38 29.96
C TYR A 900 24.10 7.47 30.84
N LEU A 901 23.01 7.17 31.56
CA LEU A 901 22.38 8.13 32.48
C LEU A 901 23.28 8.54 33.68
N ALA A 902 24.24 7.69 34.06
CA ALA A 902 25.16 7.94 35.17
C ALA A 902 26.47 8.62 34.75
N MET A 903 26.71 8.81 33.45
CA MET A 903 27.88 9.54 32.97
C MET A 903 27.82 11.02 33.38
N ASP A 904 28.98 11.57 33.74
CA ASP A 904 29.15 12.96 34.14
C ASP A 904 29.53 13.81 32.92
N TYR A 905 28.82 14.91 32.75
CA TYR A 905 29.01 15.90 31.67
C TYR A 905 29.15 17.31 32.25
N SER A 906 29.43 17.43 33.56
CA SER A 906 29.69 18.72 34.18
C SER A 906 30.91 19.37 33.52
N ILE A 907 30.77 20.66 33.19
CA ILE A 907 31.86 21.44 32.61
C ILE A 907 32.80 21.80 33.76
N GLU A 908 34.05 21.34 33.70
CA GLU A 908 35.07 21.76 34.67
C GLU A 908 35.22 23.29 34.62
N SER A 909 35.01 23.96 35.75
CA SER A 909 35.33 25.37 35.87
C SER A 909 36.85 25.52 35.81
N ASN A 910 37.37 26.10 34.74
CA ASN A 910 38.73 26.62 34.73
C ASN A 910 38.77 27.81 35.72
N GLU A 911 39.07 27.52 36.99
CA GLU A 911 39.59 28.52 37.94
C GLU A 911 40.99 28.98 37.55
#